data_AF-A0A327JAW0-F1
#
_entry.id   AF-A0A327JAW0-F1
#
_cell.length_a   1.000
_cell.length_b   1.000
_cell.length_c   1.000
_cell.angle_alpha   90.00
_cell.angle_beta   90.00
_cell.angle_gamma   90.00
#
_symmetry.space_group_name_H-M   'P 1'
#
loop_
_entity.id
_entity.type
_entity.pdbx_description
1 polymer ?
#
loop_
_entity_poly.entity_id
_entity_poly.type
_entity_poly.pdbx_seq_one_letter_code
_entity_poly.pdbx_strand_id
1 'polypeptide(L)'
;MKKKIMSLLLLLMFSFNGAVISAAEVKPAQKAGNPVLGKISDKDLSKVRYNKNCVSVNYAFVFDGPSERNKEVLEQFKRAITITTAPDFKPIFSEKNVYVGNWTPEGVKRASNAALSSNARVVVSLGYLSSKYYNGLQSKRKPVVTIDQYGLRDFGEGFFNPIQQTAKGVKLFKRLIEFKTLTVLVNESYYKTRSNWKQLAQNLVPDTEITVLPVSNSNINDVVAKASKTDAVVFTPMYNLSNETKKNLVAQLNAKKIPTFSTMGREDVVDGVLLGISTPDADRKVAEASSFNIKGILSGQKNVPTKVNFYEEQLVYINKDTADEIGWEPHLRVVNFAEIITNKKPPVYTLSAVFDKLDAQNLDIAREGYAVKAARRSAIAAALKYLPTFGVTLGYQQYSEDFAESAKILYPEKQGVLKLSMEQVIYSPELVTNILIKKKKLDFQKEEEALKKQEMGINVALMYVDTLMLENMIDIQNEYVKESRENLAIARVREQMGACGQEEALRWASQLNVNEQNLLDMKASLRNTKIGINKLLFNNQTDDFKLAPLTAHDPSFYTSEINVIDYVTTPSGLEGFTELLVEEAFRVAPELAKLRAAIKMKDYEAAMYYQKFILPNAKLELAYNSLMNRDFTSDVTLPVRDMRTGGLFTLPHSNPTFGYLGIFAQWKPIEGGTKIAELARIKAERDELKLYEKEVKTALEQHVRDTINKAIAAYFSIEKNYRASYAARENYLEVKARYLRNEAQIAQLLDAQQIYLETKVKAMNSQYAFFRELLWVQRGICAIDWAKASPEAKDFIKKVKTTLPKHHDIEWL
;
A
#
# COMPACT_ATOMS: atom_id res chain seq x y z
N MET A 1 23.50 27.45 -19.86
CA MET A 1 22.73 26.74 -18.82
C MET A 1 21.21 26.64 -19.11
N LYS A 2 20.77 26.66 -20.38
CA LYS A 2 19.35 26.50 -20.79
C LYS A 2 19.10 25.37 -21.82
N LYS A 3 20.10 24.54 -22.13
CA LYS A 3 20.01 23.43 -23.10
C LYS A 3 20.14 22.02 -22.49
N LYS A 4 20.16 21.88 -21.16
CA LYS A 4 20.17 20.57 -20.46
C LYS A 4 18.89 20.23 -19.69
N ILE A 5 17.87 21.09 -19.72
CA ILE A 5 16.55 20.84 -19.10
C ILE A 5 15.50 20.41 -20.15
N MET A 6 15.76 20.65 -21.44
CA MET A 6 14.85 20.26 -22.53
C MET A 6 15.05 18.82 -23.04
N SER A 7 16.12 18.14 -22.60
CA SER A 7 16.42 16.75 -22.95
C SER A 7 15.92 15.74 -21.90
N LEU A 8 15.35 16.21 -20.78
CA LEU A 8 14.75 15.35 -19.75
C LEU A 8 13.22 15.26 -19.88
N LEU A 9 12.60 16.13 -20.69
CA LEU A 9 11.15 16.15 -20.95
C LEU A 9 10.75 15.37 -22.22
N LEU A 10 11.72 14.87 -22.99
CA LEU A 10 11.49 14.20 -24.28
C LEU A 10 11.56 12.66 -24.20
N LEU A 11 11.70 12.08 -23.01
CA LEU A 11 11.85 10.62 -22.80
C LEU A 11 10.63 9.94 -22.16
N LEU A 12 9.50 10.65 -22.00
CA LEU A 12 8.24 10.12 -21.45
C LEU A 12 7.10 10.06 -22.48
N MET A 13 7.40 10.36 -23.75
CA MET A 13 6.50 10.28 -24.89
C MET A 13 6.98 9.16 -25.81
N PHE A 14 6.37 7.99 -25.69
CA PHE A 14 6.27 6.85 -26.64
C PHE A 14 5.97 5.64 -25.73
N SER A 15 4.85 4.94 -25.79
CA SER A 15 4.01 4.54 -26.90
C SER A 15 2.87 3.71 -26.29
N PHE A 16 1.69 3.65 -26.89
CA PHE A 16 1.14 2.40 -27.43
C PHE A 16 -0.29 2.60 -27.97
N ASN A 17 -0.44 2.16 -29.21
CA ASN A 17 -1.63 2.17 -30.05
C ASN A 17 -2.61 1.05 -29.70
N GLY A 18 -3.90 1.38 -29.88
CA GLY A 18 -5.03 0.64 -30.46
C GLY A 18 -5.06 -0.90 -30.53
N ALA A 19 -6.22 -1.50 -30.19
CA ALA A 19 -7.24 -1.91 -31.17
C ALA A 19 -8.40 -2.73 -30.55
N VAL A 20 -9.63 -2.28 -30.84
CA VAL A 20 -10.93 -2.94 -31.17
C VAL A 20 -10.98 -4.50 -31.05
N ILE A 21 -11.96 -5.19 -30.44
CA ILE A 21 -13.31 -5.58 -30.95
C ILE A 21 -14.10 -6.35 -29.85
N SER A 22 -15.43 -6.12 -29.87
CA SER A 22 -16.63 -6.90 -29.48
C SER A 22 -16.72 -7.71 -28.17
N ALA A 23 -17.83 -7.44 -27.46
CA ALA A 23 -18.36 -8.12 -26.28
C ALA A 23 -19.14 -9.40 -26.63
N ALA A 24 -19.68 -10.06 -25.61
CA ALA A 24 -19.95 -11.49 -25.39
C ALA A 24 -20.54 -11.89 -23.98
N GLU A 25 -21.07 -11.00 -23.12
CA GLU A 25 -21.58 -11.08 -21.73
C GLU A 25 -21.86 -12.48 -21.15
N VAL A 26 -21.31 -12.74 -19.97
CA VAL A 26 -21.73 -13.87 -19.11
C VAL A 26 -21.86 -13.42 -17.64
N LYS A 27 -23.02 -13.76 -17.08
CA LYS A 27 -23.53 -13.55 -15.71
C LYS A 27 -22.51 -13.80 -14.57
N PRO A 28 -22.70 -13.12 -13.41
CA PRO A 28 -21.68 -12.97 -12.38
C PRO A 28 -21.34 -14.30 -11.72
N ALA A 29 -20.09 -14.72 -11.87
CA ALA A 29 -19.56 -15.86 -11.13
C ALA A 29 -19.42 -15.49 -9.64
N GLN A 30 -20.12 -16.25 -8.80
CA GLN A 30 -19.93 -16.33 -7.35
C GLN A 30 -18.45 -16.31 -6.98
N LYS A 31 -18.10 -15.53 -5.94
CA LYS A 31 -16.81 -15.49 -5.24
C LYS A 31 -16.01 -16.79 -5.39
N ALA A 32 -15.17 -16.85 -6.42
CA ALA A 32 -14.14 -17.87 -6.54
C ALA A 32 -12.96 -17.36 -5.73
N GLY A 33 -12.66 -18.04 -4.62
CA GLY A 33 -11.43 -17.80 -3.89
C GLY A 33 -10.25 -17.89 -4.86
N ASN A 34 -9.34 -16.91 -4.76
CA ASN A 34 -8.05 -16.93 -5.44
C ASN A 34 -7.40 -18.31 -5.25
N PRO A 35 -7.21 -19.13 -6.30
CA PRO A 35 -6.32 -20.25 -6.19
C PRO A 35 -4.92 -19.69 -6.43
N VAL A 36 -4.19 -19.50 -5.33
CA VAL A 36 -2.75 -19.71 -5.30
C VAL A 36 -2.43 -21.00 -6.08
N LEU A 37 -1.27 -21.11 -6.73
CA LEU A 37 -0.68 -22.36 -7.26
C LEU A 37 -0.59 -23.47 -6.19
N GLY A 38 -1.72 -23.95 -5.69
CA GLY A 38 -1.88 -24.79 -4.53
C GLY A 38 -3.17 -25.59 -4.70
N LYS A 39 -2.98 -26.89 -4.87
CA LYS A 39 -4.00 -27.92 -5.12
C LYS A 39 -4.58 -27.88 -6.54
N ILE A 40 -4.21 -28.90 -7.32
CA ILE A 40 -5.00 -29.40 -8.44
C ILE A 40 -6.46 -29.47 -7.96
N SER A 41 -7.35 -28.73 -8.61
CA SER A 41 -8.73 -28.56 -8.17
C SER A 41 -9.55 -29.82 -8.44
N ASP A 42 -10.68 -30.03 -7.76
CA ASP A 42 -11.57 -31.15 -8.08
C ASP A 42 -12.12 -31.06 -9.52
N LYS A 43 -12.09 -29.87 -10.13
CA LYS A 43 -12.34 -29.64 -11.55
C LYS A 43 -11.30 -30.31 -12.46
N ASP A 44 -10.03 -30.39 -12.06
CA ASP A 44 -8.98 -31.02 -12.86
C ASP A 44 -9.10 -32.57 -12.81
N LEU A 45 -9.53 -33.12 -11.68
CA LEU A 45 -9.89 -34.55 -11.55
C LEU A 45 -11.07 -34.92 -12.46
N SER A 46 -12.03 -34.01 -12.65
CA SER A 46 -13.20 -34.23 -13.53
C SER A 46 -12.85 -34.32 -15.03
N LYS A 47 -11.67 -33.83 -15.42
CA LYS A 47 -11.18 -33.89 -16.82
C LYS A 47 -10.37 -35.16 -17.12
N VAL A 48 -10.00 -35.95 -16.10
CA VAL A 48 -9.22 -37.19 -16.28
C VAL A 48 -10.06 -38.22 -17.02
N ARG A 49 -9.63 -38.56 -18.24
CA ARG A 49 -10.28 -39.57 -19.09
C ARG A 49 -9.51 -40.88 -19.04
N TYR A 50 -10.25 -41.98 -18.99
CA TYR A 50 -9.68 -43.33 -19.01
C TYR A 50 -9.98 -44.02 -20.33
N ASN A 51 -9.04 -44.83 -20.80
CA ASN A 51 -9.22 -45.67 -21.97
C ASN A 51 -10.31 -46.73 -21.69
N LYS A 52 -11.05 -47.15 -22.73
CA LYS A 52 -12.07 -48.22 -22.60
C LYS A 52 -11.51 -49.52 -22.01
N ASN A 53 -10.22 -49.79 -22.21
CA ASN A 53 -9.53 -50.99 -21.73
C ASN A 53 -8.72 -50.73 -20.45
N CYS A 54 -9.02 -49.67 -19.69
CA CYS A 54 -8.25 -49.33 -18.49
C CYS A 54 -8.36 -50.42 -17.41
N VAL A 55 -7.26 -50.71 -16.74
CA VAL A 55 -7.21 -51.70 -15.66
C VAL A 55 -7.50 -51.01 -14.32
N SER A 56 -8.45 -51.55 -13.56
CA SER A 56 -8.75 -51.04 -12.21
C SER A 56 -7.74 -51.58 -11.19
N VAL A 57 -7.15 -50.69 -10.40
CA VAL A 57 -6.07 -51.03 -9.45
C VAL A 57 -6.46 -50.59 -8.04
N ASN A 58 -6.60 -51.55 -7.12
CA ASN A 58 -6.82 -51.28 -5.69
C ASN A 58 -5.52 -50.89 -5.01
N TYR A 59 -5.53 -49.80 -4.22
CA TYR A 59 -4.38 -49.35 -3.44
C TYR A 59 -4.62 -49.52 -1.95
N ALA A 60 -3.55 -49.85 -1.21
CA ALA A 60 -3.51 -49.74 0.25
C ALA A 60 -2.44 -48.75 0.69
N PHE A 61 -2.74 -47.96 1.71
CA PHE A 61 -1.84 -46.96 2.27
C PHE A 61 -1.49 -47.31 3.71
N VAL A 62 -0.22 -47.16 4.08
CA VAL A 62 0.26 -47.47 5.44
C VAL A 62 0.95 -46.26 6.06
N PHE A 63 0.48 -45.85 7.23
CA PHE A 63 1.08 -44.80 8.05
C PHE A 63 1.71 -45.39 9.32
N ASP A 64 2.75 -44.75 9.85
CA ASP A 64 3.45 -45.23 11.05
C ASP A 64 2.62 -45.05 12.33
N GLY A 65 1.76 -44.05 12.38
CA GLY A 65 0.90 -43.77 13.52
C GLY A 65 -0.11 -42.66 13.27
N PRO A 66 -1.02 -42.41 14.23
CA PRO A 66 -1.99 -41.32 14.13
C PRO A 66 -1.27 -39.97 14.12
N SER A 67 -1.66 -39.11 13.18
CA SER A 67 -1.20 -37.73 13.02
C SER A 67 -2.31 -36.91 12.36
N GLU A 68 -2.45 -35.65 12.77
CA GLU A 68 -3.39 -34.68 12.16
C GLU A 68 -3.13 -34.51 10.66
N ARG A 69 -1.90 -34.80 10.19
CA ARG A 69 -1.51 -34.66 8.78
C ARG A 69 -1.82 -35.85 7.89
N ASN A 70 -2.12 -37.02 8.44
CA ASN A 70 -2.31 -38.24 7.64
C ASN A 70 -3.38 -38.06 6.55
N LYS A 71 -4.46 -37.33 6.85
CA LYS A 71 -5.54 -37.06 5.91
C LYS A 71 -5.07 -36.21 4.73
N GLU A 72 -4.33 -35.13 5.00
CA GLU A 72 -3.84 -34.23 3.95
C GLU A 72 -2.85 -34.92 3.00
N VAL A 73 -1.87 -35.64 3.57
CA VAL A 73 -0.88 -36.41 2.78
C VAL A 73 -1.57 -37.48 1.93
N LEU A 74 -2.53 -38.21 2.50
CA LEU A 74 -3.28 -39.23 1.79
C LEU A 74 -3.99 -38.66 0.56
N GLU A 75 -4.64 -37.50 0.69
CA GLU A 75 -5.35 -36.87 -0.42
C GLU A 75 -4.41 -36.41 -1.54
N GLN A 76 -3.21 -35.92 -1.22
CA GLN A 76 -2.19 -35.58 -2.22
C GLN A 76 -1.76 -36.82 -3.02
N PHE A 77 -1.48 -37.94 -2.34
CA PHE A 77 -1.12 -39.20 -2.98
C PHE A 77 -2.24 -39.77 -3.85
N LYS A 78 -3.49 -39.75 -3.37
CA LYS A 78 -4.65 -40.17 -4.17
C LYS A 78 -4.75 -39.36 -5.46
N ARG A 79 -4.66 -38.03 -5.36
CA ARG A 79 -4.72 -37.11 -6.51
C ARG A 79 -3.60 -37.38 -7.52
N ALA A 80 -2.36 -37.44 -7.04
CA ALA A 80 -1.20 -37.69 -7.89
C ALA A 80 -1.31 -39.04 -8.63
N ILE A 81 -1.70 -40.11 -7.93
CA ILE A 81 -1.90 -41.44 -8.53
C ILE A 81 -2.99 -41.37 -9.60
N THR A 82 -4.15 -40.77 -9.32
CA THR A 82 -5.25 -40.63 -10.29
C THR A 82 -4.84 -39.97 -11.59
N ILE A 83 -4.05 -38.90 -11.51
CA ILE A 83 -3.66 -38.13 -12.69
C ILE A 83 -2.56 -38.86 -13.47
N THR A 84 -1.53 -39.33 -12.77
CA THR A 84 -0.36 -39.91 -13.44
C THR A 84 -0.66 -41.27 -14.05
N THR A 85 -1.46 -42.11 -13.40
CA THR A 85 -1.74 -43.46 -13.92
C THR A 85 -2.80 -43.50 -15.02
N ALA A 86 -3.52 -42.39 -15.25
CA ALA A 86 -4.37 -42.22 -16.41
C ALA A 86 -3.55 -42.13 -17.72
N PRO A 87 -4.14 -42.49 -18.88
CA PRO A 87 -5.50 -43.04 -19.07
C PRO A 87 -5.60 -44.56 -18.86
N ASP A 88 -4.49 -45.25 -18.59
CA ASP A 88 -4.38 -46.72 -18.69
C ASP A 88 -4.78 -47.47 -17.42
N PHE A 89 -4.62 -46.86 -16.25
CA PHE A 89 -4.97 -47.49 -14.96
C PHE A 89 -5.89 -46.58 -14.14
N LYS A 90 -7.04 -47.13 -13.75
CA LYS A 90 -8.03 -46.46 -12.91
C LYS A 90 -7.81 -46.84 -11.44
N PRO A 91 -7.40 -45.92 -10.56
CA PRO A 91 -7.20 -46.25 -9.16
C PRO A 91 -8.53 -46.41 -8.42
N ILE A 92 -8.57 -47.38 -7.51
CA ILE A 92 -9.66 -47.58 -6.55
C ILE A 92 -9.07 -47.40 -5.14
N PHE A 93 -9.60 -46.41 -4.43
CA PHE A 93 -9.21 -46.10 -3.06
C PHE A 93 -10.35 -46.51 -2.11
N SER A 94 -10.06 -47.44 -1.19
CA SER A 94 -11.00 -47.86 -0.15
C SER A 94 -10.51 -47.35 1.21
N GLU A 95 -11.41 -46.79 2.01
CA GLU A 95 -11.08 -46.41 3.40
C GLU A 95 -10.64 -47.62 4.24
N LYS A 96 -11.17 -48.81 3.93
CA LYS A 96 -10.77 -50.08 4.57
C LYS A 96 -9.32 -50.50 4.25
N ASN A 97 -8.71 -49.88 3.25
CA ASN A 97 -7.32 -50.13 2.84
C ASN A 97 -6.34 -49.05 3.32
N VAL A 98 -6.74 -48.21 4.28
CA VAL A 98 -5.85 -47.27 4.97
C VAL A 98 -5.49 -47.86 6.33
N TYR A 99 -4.23 -48.19 6.53
CA TYR A 99 -3.73 -48.81 7.75
C TYR A 99 -2.83 -47.84 8.49
N VAL A 100 -3.09 -47.65 9.78
CA VAL A 100 -2.33 -46.71 10.63
C VAL A 100 -1.74 -47.51 11.79
N GLY A 101 -0.43 -47.41 11.96
CA GLY A 101 0.26 -47.97 13.12
C GLY A 101 -0.04 -47.19 14.40
N ASN A 102 0.81 -47.36 15.41
CA ASN A 102 0.72 -46.64 16.69
C ASN A 102 2.07 -46.04 17.11
N TRP A 103 2.93 -45.73 16.12
CA TRP A 103 4.30 -45.27 16.32
C TRP A 103 5.24 -46.30 16.98
N THR A 104 4.87 -47.58 17.08
CA THR A 104 5.75 -48.66 17.58
C THR A 104 6.13 -49.64 16.46
N PRO A 105 7.34 -50.26 16.50
CA PRO A 105 7.75 -51.26 15.52
C PRO A 105 6.73 -52.40 15.35
N GLU A 106 6.17 -52.89 16.45
CA GLU A 106 5.20 -54.00 16.47
C GLU A 106 3.86 -53.58 15.87
N GLY A 107 3.36 -52.39 16.23
CA GLY A 107 2.11 -51.87 15.67
C GLY A 107 2.21 -51.57 14.18
N VAL A 108 3.35 -51.02 13.74
CA VAL A 108 3.62 -50.79 12.32
C VAL A 108 3.76 -52.11 11.57
N LYS A 109 4.46 -53.11 12.12
CA LYS A 109 4.53 -54.45 11.54
C LYS A 109 3.14 -55.07 11.35
N ARG A 110 2.24 -54.93 12.34
CA ARG A 110 0.84 -55.40 12.22
C ARG A 110 0.11 -54.67 11.08
N ALA A 111 0.19 -53.34 11.03
CA ALA A 111 -0.44 -52.53 9.98
C ALA A 111 0.10 -52.87 8.58
N SER A 112 1.42 -53.01 8.44
CA SER A 112 2.08 -53.34 7.19
C SER A 112 1.73 -54.75 6.68
N ASN A 113 1.63 -55.74 7.56
CA ASN A 113 1.22 -57.10 7.19
C ASN A 113 -0.26 -57.18 6.84
N ALA A 114 -1.12 -56.44 7.53
CA ALA A 114 -2.52 -56.31 7.18
C ALA A 114 -2.69 -55.70 5.77
N ALA A 115 -1.92 -54.66 5.44
CA ALA A 115 -1.92 -54.07 4.11
C ALA A 115 -1.47 -55.04 3.00
N LEU A 116 -0.43 -55.85 3.23
CA LEU A 116 0.01 -56.88 2.28
C LEU A 116 -1.06 -57.97 2.06
N SER A 117 -1.78 -58.32 3.12
CA SER A 117 -2.83 -59.34 3.13
C SER A 117 -4.19 -58.84 2.61
N SER A 118 -4.33 -57.54 2.38
CA SER A 118 -5.57 -56.91 1.87
C SER A 118 -5.88 -57.28 0.42
N ASN A 119 -7.01 -56.80 -0.12
CA ASN A 119 -7.34 -56.93 -1.55
C ASN A 119 -6.60 -55.92 -2.46
N ALA A 120 -5.70 -55.10 -1.91
CA ALA A 120 -4.93 -54.14 -2.70
C ALA A 120 -3.93 -54.85 -3.64
N ARG A 121 -3.76 -54.29 -4.85
CA ARG A 121 -2.77 -54.73 -5.84
C ARG A 121 -1.43 -54.01 -5.67
N VAL A 122 -1.45 -52.77 -5.18
CA VAL A 122 -0.24 -51.99 -4.84
C VAL A 122 -0.37 -51.48 -3.41
N VAL A 123 0.71 -51.60 -2.64
CA VAL A 123 0.79 -51.03 -1.29
C VAL A 123 1.72 -49.81 -1.32
N VAL A 124 1.27 -48.69 -0.77
CA VAL A 124 2.03 -47.44 -0.65
C VAL A 124 2.33 -47.19 0.82
N SER A 125 3.62 -47.27 1.17
CA SER A 125 4.09 -47.06 2.53
C SER A 125 4.47 -45.60 2.71
N LEU A 126 3.66 -44.87 3.48
CA LEU A 126 3.80 -43.43 3.69
C LEU A 126 4.59 -43.05 4.96
N GLY A 127 5.01 -44.04 5.76
CA GLY A 127 5.79 -43.81 6.98
C GLY A 127 7.23 -44.35 6.92
N TYR A 128 8.06 -43.89 7.85
CA TYR A 128 9.47 -44.30 8.02
C TYR A 128 9.60 -45.74 8.53
N LEU A 129 8.93 -46.07 9.63
CA LEU A 129 8.96 -47.39 10.26
C LEU A 129 8.39 -48.46 9.33
N SER A 130 7.31 -48.14 8.63
CA SER A 130 6.64 -49.01 7.67
C SER A 130 7.53 -49.26 6.45
N SER A 131 8.19 -48.22 5.93
CA SER A 131 9.13 -48.33 4.82
C SER A 131 10.38 -49.14 5.20
N LYS A 132 10.92 -48.93 6.40
CA LYS A 132 12.04 -49.73 6.96
C LYS A 132 11.66 -51.20 7.08
N TYR A 133 10.47 -51.49 7.60
CA TYR A 133 9.95 -52.86 7.68
C TYR A 133 9.83 -53.51 6.30
N TYR A 134 9.21 -52.83 5.34
CA TYR A 134 9.06 -53.36 3.99
C TYR A 134 10.40 -53.61 3.27
N ASN A 135 11.40 -52.76 3.48
CA ASN A 135 12.72 -52.94 2.88
C ASN A 135 13.52 -54.08 3.51
N GLY A 136 13.21 -54.47 4.75
CA GLY A 136 13.80 -55.64 5.40
C GLY A 136 13.18 -56.99 4.99
N LEU A 137 12.10 -57.01 4.20
CA LEU A 137 11.45 -58.25 3.76
C LEU A 137 12.14 -58.83 2.51
N GLN A 138 12.50 -60.12 2.57
CA GLN A 138 13.07 -60.83 1.40
C GLN A 138 12.07 -61.01 0.24
N SER A 139 10.76 -61.10 0.54
CA SER A 139 9.71 -61.15 -0.48
C SER A 139 8.46 -60.41 0.02
N LYS A 140 7.96 -59.47 -0.79
CA LYS A 140 6.83 -58.62 -0.44
C LYS A 140 5.49 -59.14 -0.98
N ARG A 141 5.48 -60.23 -1.78
CA ARG A 141 4.32 -60.85 -2.46
C ARG A 141 3.51 -59.96 -3.42
N LYS A 142 3.52 -58.63 -3.23
CA LYS A 142 2.89 -57.60 -4.05
C LYS A 142 3.84 -56.42 -4.24
N PRO A 143 3.66 -55.59 -5.28
CA PRO A 143 4.39 -54.34 -5.43
C PRO A 143 4.17 -53.42 -4.23
N VAL A 144 5.26 -53.02 -3.58
CA VAL A 144 5.26 -52.06 -2.48
C VAL A 144 6.07 -50.85 -2.90
N VAL A 145 5.45 -49.67 -2.87
CA VAL A 145 6.11 -48.39 -3.09
C VAL A 145 6.34 -47.76 -1.72
N THR A 146 7.61 -47.65 -1.34
CA THR A 146 8.02 -46.95 -0.11
C THR A 146 8.46 -45.54 -0.49
N ILE A 147 8.02 -44.52 0.24
CA ILE A 147 8.42 -43.11 -0.02
C ILE A 147 9.95 -42.94 0.02
N ASP A 148 10.69 -43.75 0.78
CA ASP A 148 12.16 -43.71 0.83
C ASP A 148 12.84 -44.11 -0.50
N GLN A 149 12.21 -44.95 -1.32
CA GLN A 149 12.87 -45.45 -2.54
C GLN A 149 12.96 -44.41 -3.66
N TYR A 150 12.23 -43.29 -3.60
CA TYR A 150 12.07 -42.39 -4.76
C TYR A 150 11.92 -40.89 -4.45
N GLY A 151 12.58 -40.36 -3.40
CA GLY A 151 12.65 -38.90 -3.26
C GLY A 151 13.58 -38.35 -2.19
N LEU A 152 14.07 -39.18 -1.29
CA LEU A 152 14.85 -38.76 -0.13
C LEU A 152 16.07 -39.66 0.08
N ARG A 153 16.90 -39.81 -0.96
CA ARG A 153 18.23 -40.42 -0.81
C ARG A 153 19.23 -39.35 -0.37
N ASP A 154 19.93 -39.61 0.73
CA ASP A 154 21.32 -39.16 0.88
C ASP A 154 22.20 -40.38 1.17
N PHE A 155 23.44 -40.30 0.70
CA PHE A 155 24.35 -41.39 0.32
C PHE A 155 24.68 -42.44 1.42
N GLY A 156 24.58 -43.74 1.06
CA GLY A 156 25.12 -44.89 1.81
C GLY A 156 24.17 -46.11 1.84
N GLU A 157 24.68 -47.32 2.08
CA GLU A 157 23.91 -48.60 2.14
C GLU A 157 22.92 -48.70 3.34
N GLY A 158 22.49 -47.58 3.90
CA GLY A 158 21.54 -47.53 5.00
C GLY A 158 20.54 -46.39 4.87
N PHE A 159 19.35 -46.73 4.35
CA PHE A 159 18.00 -46.15 4.53
C PHE A 159 17.85 -44.85 5.35
N PHE A 160 17.05 -43.89 4.83
CA PHE A 160 16.53 -42.64 5.44
C PHE A 160 17.19 -42.20 6.76
N ASN A 161 18.08 -41.22 6.68
CA ASN A 161 18.64 -40.56 7.84
C ASN A 161 18.08 -39.12 7.92
N PRO A 162 17.10 -38.85 8.81
CA PRO A 162 16.57 -37.51 9.03
C PRO A 162 17.69 -36.49 9.25
N ILE A 163 18.79 -36.89 9.91
CA ILE A 163 19.89 -35.99 10.23
C ILE A 163 20.72 -35.63 8.97
N GLN A 164 20.90 -36.54 8.01
CA GLN A 164 21.67 -36.25 6.79
C GLN A 164 21.01 -35.17 5.91
N GLN A 165 19.70 -35.24 5.72
CA GLN A 165 18.97 -34.20 4.98
C GLN A 165 19.06 -32.83 5.65
N THR A 166 19.20 -32.84 6.97
CA THR A 166 19.32 -31.63 7.76
C THR A 166 20.71 -31.06 7.71
N ALA A 167 21.72 -31.80 7.26
CA ALA A 167 23.11 -31.36 7.28
C ALA A 167 23.33 -30.06 6.49
N LYS A 168 22.69 -29.91 5.33
CA LYS A 168 22.75 -28.64 4.57
C LYS A 168 22.08 -27.49 5.35
N GLY A 169 20.91 -27.74 5.93
CA GLY A 169 20.17 -26.74 6.69
C GLY A 169 20.82 -26.35 8.02
N VAL A 170 21.37 -27.32 8.76
CA VAL A 170 22.13 -27.10 10.00
C VAL A 170 23.45 -26.40 9.71
N LYS A 171 24.12 -26.69 8.58
CA LYS A 171 25.28 -25.91 8.12
C LYS A 171 24.90 -24.47 7.79
N LEU A 172 23.74 -24.23 7.16
CA LEU A 172 23.24 -22.86 6.96
C LEU A 172 22.94 -22.19 8.30
N PHE A 173 22.26 -22.90 9.21
CA PHE A 173 21.94 -22.42 10.55
C PHE A 173 23.19 -22.00 11.32
N LYS A 174 24.26 -22.80 11.28
CA LYS A 174 25.56 -22.47 11.89
C LYS A 174 26.25 -21.25 11.25
N ARG A 175 26.02 -21.01 9.95
CA ARG A 175 26.54 -19.79 9.27
C ARG A 175 25.75 -18.54 9.63
N LEU A 176 24.47 -18.69 9.96
CA LEU A 176 23.58 -17.59 10.32
C LEU A 176 23.65 -17.24 11.80
N ILE A 177 23.84 -18.26 12.65
CA ILE A 177 23.90 -18.16 14.09
C ILE A 177 25.08 -19.01 14.56
N GLU A 178 26.03 -18.36 15.22
CA GLU A 178 27.20 -19.05 15.76
C GLU A 178 26.80 -19.83 17.03
N PHE A 179 27.12 -21.12 17.07
CA PHE A 179 26.88 -21.99 18.23
C PHE A 179 27.96 -23.08 18.36
N LYS A 180 28.30 -23.45 19.60
CA LYS A 180 29.26 -24.52 19.93
C LYS A 180 28.58 -25.81 20.33
N THR A 181 27.44 -25.71 21.02
CA THR A 181 26.65 -26.85 21.49
C THR A 181 25.28 -26.88 20.81
N LEU A 182 24.87 -28.05 20.29
CA LEU A 182 23.64 -28.22 19.52
C LEU A 182 22.82 -29.39 20.06
N THR A 183 21.56 -29.15 20.37
CA THR A 183 20.60 -30.21 20.68
C THR A 183 19.78 -30.56 19.45
N VAL A 184 19.80 -31.82 19.01
CA VAL A 184 18.93 -32.34 17.95
C VAL A 184 17.78 -33.10 18.60
N LEU A 185 16.57 -32.57 18.45
CA LEU A 185 15.36 -33.22 18.92
C LEU A 185 14.94 -34.27 17.90
N VAL A 186 14.69 -35.50 18.35
CA VAL A 186 14.23 -36.61 17.50
C VAL A 186 12.97 -37.24 18.09
N ASN A 187 12.03 -37.62 17.24
CA ASN A 187 10.87 -38.41 17.63
C ASN A 187 11.31 -39.67 18.41
N GLU A 188 10.77 -39.90 19.61
CA GLU A 188 11.16 -41.02 20.49
C GLU A 188 11.09 -42.37 19.76
N SER A 189 10.08 -42.58 18.92
CA SER A 189 9.90 -43.82 18.17
C SER A 189 11.00 -44.03 17.12
N TYR A 190 11.47 -42.96 16.50
CA TYR A 190 12.59 -43.02 15.55
C TYR A 190 13.92 -43.19 16.27
N TYR A 191 14.09 -42.52 17.41
CA TYR A 191 15.28 -42.64 18.25
C TYR A 191 15.57 -44.10 18.63
N LYS A 192 14.55 -44.87 19.02
CA LYS A 192 14.68 -46.30 19.38
C LYS A 192 15.14 -47.22 18.24
N THR A 193 15.13 -46.76 16.98
CA THR A 193 15.44 -47.63 15.82
C THR A 193 16.92 -47.81 15.51
N ARG A 194 17.80 -47.00 16.12
CA ARG A 194 19.26 -47.01 15.95
C ARG A 194 19.93 -46.49 17.24
N SER A 195 21.14 -46.97 17.55
CA SER A 195 21.92 -46.54 18.72
C SER A 195 22.99 -45.49 18.40
N ASN A 196 23.33 -45.28 17.11
CA ASN A 196 24.45 -44.45 16.68
C ASN A 196 24.06 -43.02 16.23
N TRP A 197 22.92 -42.49 16.70
CA TRP A 197 22.43 -41.15 16.31
C TRP A 197 23.42 -40.02 16.59
N LYS A 198 24.08 -40.04 17.76
CA LYS A 198 25.08 -39.03 18.14
C LYS A 198 26.24 -39.02 17.15
N GLN A 199 26.77 -40.18 16.78
CA GLN A 199 27.89 -40.31 15.86
C GLN A 199 27.52 -39.88 14.44
N LEU A 200 26.29 -40.20 13.99
CA LEU A 200 25.76 -39.73 12.71
C LEU A 200 25.61 -38.21 12.67
N ALA A 201 25.09 -37.59 13.73
CA ALA A 201 24.96 -36.15 13.80
C ALA A 201 26.33 -35.45 13.86
N GLN A 202 27.26 -35.99 14.65
CA GLN A 202 28.63 -35.49 14.76
C GLN A 202 29.38 -35.51 13.42
N ASN A 203 29.20 -36.57 12.61
CA ASN A 203 29.82 -36.66 11.29
C ASN A 203 29.33 -35.59 10.30
N LEU A 204 28.15 -35.01 10.52
CA LEU A 204 27.55 -34.03 9.61
C LEU A 204 27.95 -32.60 9.95
N VAL A 205 28.25 -32.32 11.22
CA VAL A 205 28.74 -31.04 11.72
C VAL A 205 29.89 -31.29 12.72
N PRO A 206 31.09 -31.64 12.24
CA PRO A 206 32.18 -32.13 13.09
C PRO A 206 32.64 -31.11 14.15
N ASP A 207 32.54 -29.81 13.85
CA ASP A 207 33.03 -28.73 14.72
C ASP A 207 31.97 -28.23 15.74
N THR A 208 30.97 -29.05 16.08
CA THR A 208 29.89 -28.69 17.04
C THR A 208 29.64 -29.86 17.97
N GLU A 209 29.54 -29.63 19.28
CA GLU A 209 29.17 -30.68 20.23
C GLU A 209 27.67 -30.98 20.14
N ILE A 210 27.31 -32.21 19.74
CA ILE A 210 25.91 -32.57 19.49
C ILE A 210 25.35 -33.51 20.56
N THR A 211 24.19 -33.13 21.09
CA THR A 211 23.35 -33.98 21.93
C THR A 211 22.07 -34.33 21.20
N VAL A 212 21.67 -35.60 21.18
CA VAL A 212 20.41 -36.05 20.56
C VAL A 212 19.42 -36.43 21.65
N LEU A 213 18.27 -35.77 21.69
CA LEU A 213 17.23 -36.00 22.71
C LEU A 213 15.96 -36.60 22.10
N PRO A 214 15.43 -37.72 22.62
CA PRO A 214 14.13 -38.24 22.23
C PRO A 214 13.00 -37.37 22.81
N VAL A 215 12.00 -37.05 21.99
CA VAL A 215 10.85 -36.22 22.39
C VAL A 215 9.54 -36.99 22.24
N SER A 216 8.70 -36.93 23.27
CA SER A 216 7.33 -37.44 23.30
C SER A 216 6.42 -36.54 24.15
N ASN A 217 5.11 -36.77 24.09
CA ASN A 217 4.14 -35.93 24.80
C ASN A 217 4.34 -35.92 26.34
N SER A 218 4.99 -36.94 26.91
CA SER A 218 5.19 -37.07 28.36
C SER A 218 6.49 -36.48 28.90
N ASN A 219 7.46 -36.09 28.06
CA ASN A 219 8.81 -35.72 28.51
C ASN A 219 9.25 -34.29 28.18
N ILE A 220 8.33 -33.42 27.76
CA ILE A 220 8.62 -32.06 27.24
C ILE A 220 9.41 -31.21 28.23
N ASN A 221 9.00 -31.19 29.51
CA ASN A 221 9.66 -30.35 30.51
C ASN A 221 11.13 -30.79 30.73
N ASP A 222 11.41 -32.09 30.69
CA ASP A 222 12.77 -32.63 30.78
C ASP A 222 13.59 -32.31 29.51
N VAL A 223 12.96 -32.43 28.33
CA VAL A 223 13.56 -32.05 27.05
C VAL A 223 13.96 -30.56 27.06
N VAL A 224 13.05 -29.68 27.50
CA VAL A 224 13.34 -28.23 27.63
C VAL A 224 14.47 -27.99 28.62
N ALA A 225 14.45 -28.62 29.81
CA ALA A 225 15.49 -28.45 30.82
C ALA A 225 16.89 -28.87 30.33
N LYS A 226 16.97 -29.93 29.50
CA LYS A 226 18.21 -30.41 28.89
C LYS A 226 18.64 -29.54 27.70
N ALA A 227 17.72 -29.21 26.80
CA ALA A 227 17.96 -28.33 25.66
C ALA A 227 18.35 -26.90 26.10
N SER A 228 17.93 -26.47 27.30
CA SER A 228 18.32 -25.20 27.92
C SER A 228 19.82 -25.03 28.10
N LYS A 229 20.57 -26.13 28.12
CA LYS A 229 22.02 -26.13 28.36
C LYS A 229 22.84 -26.05 27.08
N THR A 230 22.18 -25.90 25.93
CA THR A 230 22.83 -25.80 24.62
C THR A 230 22.56 -24.45 23.96
N ASP A 231 23.46 -24.06 23.06
CA ASP A 231 23.39 -22.78 22.37
C ASP A 231 22.31 -22.74 21.29
N ALA A 232 21.94 -23.89 20.72
CA ALA A 232 20.93 -23.98 19.66
C ALA A 232 20.19 -25.32 19.62
N VAL A 233 18.99 -25.33 19.03
CA VAL A 233 18.13 -26.53 18.96
C VAL A 233 17.65 -26.79 17.53
N VAL A 234 17.72 -28.04 17.06
CA VAL A 234 17.19 -28.47 15.77
C VAL A 234 15.96 -29.36 15.96
N PHE A 235 14.86 -28.98 15.31
CA PHE A 235 13.60 -29.69 15.24
C PHE A 235 13.56 -30.57 14.00
N THR A 236 13.68 -31.89 14.21
CA THR A 236 13.37 -32.89 13.17
C THR A 236 11.85 -33.11 13.07
N PRO A 237 11.33 -33.87 12.09
CA PRO A 237 9.88 -34.06 11.94
C PRO A 237 9.24 -34.77 13.15
N MET A 238 8.49 -34.01 13.96
CA MET A 238 7.83 -34.44 15.21
C MET A 238 6.36 -34.87 15.02
N TYR A 239 6.09 -35.78 14.09
CA TYR A 239 4.71 -36.22 13.81
C TYR A 239 4.01 -36.95 14.97
N ASN A 240 4.73 -37.28 16.05
CA ASN A 240 4.21 -37.90 17.27
C ASN A 240 3.64 -36.90 18.28
N LEU A 241 3.90 -35.60 18.11
CA LEU A 241 3.40 -34.54 19.00
C LEU A 241 2.13 -33.92 18.42
N SER A 242 1.23 -33.47 19.31
CA SER A 242 0.13 -32.60 18.90
C SER A 242 0.64 -31.19 18.55
N ASN A 243 -0.12 -30.45 17.75
CA ASN A 243 0.25 -29.08 17.38
C ASN A 243 0.34 -28.14 18.59
N GLU A 244 -0.56 -28.26 19.57
CA GLU A 244 -0.50 -27.48 20.82
C GLU A 244 0.74 -27.81 21.63
N THR A 245 1.04 -29.10 21.76
CA THR A 245 2.22 -29.60 22.47
C THR A 245 3.51 -29.04 21.86
N LYS A 246 3.58 -29.03 20.53
CA LYS A 246 4.72 -28.52 19.77
C LYS A 246 4.91 -27.01 19.97
N LYS A 247 3.83 -26.22 19.90
CA LYS A 247 3.85 -24.78 20.17
C LYS A 247 4.33 -24.47 21.58
N ASN A 248 3.86 -25.22 22.58
CA ASN A 248 4.31 -25.05 23.97
C ASN A 248 5.81 -25.32 24.13
N LEU A 249 6.33 -26.40 23.52
CA LEU A 249 7.76 -26.69 23.51
C LEU A 249 8.58 -25.55 22.89
N VAL A 250 8.15 -25.04 21.73
CA VAL A 250 8.83 -23.93 21.03
C VAL A 250 8.79 -22.65 21.87
N ALA A 251 7.63 -22.29 22.43
CA ALA A 251 7.48 -21.11 23.28
C ALA A 251 8.39 -21.14 24.52
N GLN A 252 8.54 -22.32 25.16
CA GLN A 252 9.44 -22.46 26.31
C GLN A 252 10.93 -22.29 25.93
N LEU A 253 11.33 -22.69 24.72
CA LEU A 253 12.68 -22.47 24.22
C LEU A 253 12.92 -21.01 23.81
N ASN A 254 11.94 -20.37 23.18
CA ASN A 254 11.99 -18.95 22.80
C ASN A 254 12.09 -18.05 24.04
N ALA A 255 11.33 -18.34 25.10
CA ALA A 255 11.41 -17.64 26.38
C ALA A 255 12.81 -17.74 27.05
N LYS A 256 13.56 -18.79 26.72
CA LYS A 256 14.95 -18.99 27.16
C LYS A 256 15.98 -18.41 26.17
N LYS A 257 15.52 -17.71 25.12
CA LYS A 257 16.32 -17.12 24.04
C LYS A 257 17.18 -18.11 23.26
N ILE A 258 16.70 -19.34 23.13
CA ILE A 258 17.44 -20.39 22.41
C ILE A 258 17.01 -20.38 20.94
N PRO A 259 17.93 -20.15 19.99
CA PRO A 259 17.62 -20.18 18.58
C PRO A 259 17.23 -21.61 18.14
N THR A 260 16.13 -21.70 17.40
CA THR A 260 15.54 -22.96 16.96
C THR A 260 15.55 -23.08 15.43
N PHE A 261 15.90 -24.25 14.90
CA PHE A 261 15.91 -24.52 13.47
C PHE A 261 15.01 -25.71 13.11
N SER A 262 14.09 -25.53 12.17
CA SER A 262 13.23 -26.58 11.67
C SER A 262 13.70 -27.14 10.33
N THR A 263 13.63 -28.47 10.27
CA THR A 263 13.91 -29.26 9.09
C THR A 263 12.66 -29.50 8.23
N MET A 264 11.49 -29.24 8.81
CA MET A 264 10.20 -29.21 8.10
C MET A 264 9.93 -27.84 7.46
N GLY A 265 10.71 -26.83 7.84
CA GLY A 265 10.66 -25.48 7.29
C GLY A 265 9.41 -24.72 7.70
N ARG A 266 8.63 -24.25 6.73
CA ARG A 266 7.56 -23.25 6.92
C ARG A 266 6.60 -23.57 8.07
N GLU A 267 6.17 -24.82 8.19
CA GLU A 267 5.14 -25.24 9.14
C GLU A 267 5.55 -24.98 10.59
N ASP A 268 6.76 -25.38 10.95
CA ASP A 268 7.27 -25.20 12.31
C ASP A 268 7.62 -23.73 12.56
N VAL A 269 8.04 -23.00 11.53
CA VAL A 269 8.34 -21.57 11.63
C VAL A 269 7.07 -20.76 11.90
N VAL A 270 5.93 -21.11 11.28
CA VAL A 270 4.62 -20.52 11.63
C VAL A 270 4.28 -20.75 13.11
N ASP A 271 4.62 -21.92 13.64
CA ASP A 271 4.38 -22.30 15.03
C ASP A 271 5.37 -21.67 16.04
N GLY A 272 6.32 -20.87 15.57
CA GLY A 272 7.23 -20.08 16.42
C GLY A 272 8.70 -20.48 16.34
N VAL A 273 9.08 -21.48 15.54
CA VAL A 273 10.49 -21.81 15.32
C VAL A 273 11.18 -20.67 14.58
N LEU A 274 12.40 -20.32 14.97
CA LEU A 274 13.10 -19.14 14.45
C LEU A 274 13.40 -19.25 12.95
N LEU A 275 14.05 -20.34 12.54
CA LEU A 275 14.53 -20.55 11.18
C LEU A 275 14.04 -21.89 10.66
N GLY A 276 13.76 -21.97 9.37
CA GLY A 276 13.36 -23.21 8.74
C GLY A 276 13.83 -23.27 7.31
N ILE A 277 14.12 -24.48 6.85
CA ILE A 277 14.38 -24.73 5.43
C ILE A 277 13.50 -25.87 4.98
N SER A 278 12.74 -25.62 3.93
CA SER A 278 11.97 -26.66 3.27
C SER A 278 11.80 -26.36 1.80
N THR A 279 11.46 -27.40 1.06
CA THR A 279 10.94 -27.25 -0.28
C THR A 279 9.44 -26.97 -0.20
N PRO A 280 8.94 -25.93 -0.87
CA PRO A 280 7.50 -25.73 -1.02
C PRO A 280 6.83 -26.93 -1.68
N ASP A 281 5.67 -27.28 -1.15
CA ASP A 281 4.80 -28.37 -1.64
C ASP A 281 5.52 -29.72 -1.76
N ALA A 282 6.45 -30.01 -0.84
CA ALA A 282 7.21 -31.27 -0.81
C ALA A 282 6.28 -32.50 -0.88
N ASP A 283 5.18 -32.53 -0.11
CA ASP A 283 4.22 -33.63 -0.12
C ASP A 283 3.63 -33.89 -1.50
N ARG A 284 3.26 -32.84 -2.23
CA ARG A 284 2.73 -32.93 -3.60
C ARG A 284 3.79 -33.49 -4.55
N LYS A 285 5.01 -32.95 -4.49
CA LYS A 285 6.12 -33.36 -5.38
C LYS A 285 6.49 -34.82 -5.15
N VAL A 286 6.58 -35.24 -3.89
CA VAL A 286 6.85 -36.63 -3.51
C VAL A 286 5.71 -37.55 -3.96
N ALA A 287 4.45 -37.11 -3.83
CA ALA A 287 3.30 -37.85 -4.31
C ALA A 287 3.33 -38.04 -5.85
N GLU A 288 3.62 -36.98 -6.60
CA GLU A 288 3.76 -37.00 -8.07
C GLU A 288 4.94 -37.88 -8.51
N ALA A 289 6.09 -37.76 -7.86
CA ALA A 289 7.24 -38.63 -8.11
C ALA A 289 6.90 -40.11 -7.90
N SER A 290 6.20 -40.39 -6.80
CA SER A 290 5.79 -41.74 -6.44
C SER A 290 4.76 -42.29 -7.43
N SER A 291 3.83 -41.46 -7.91
CA SER A 291 2.81 -41.89 -8.87
C SER A 291 3.39 -42.22 -10.26
N PHE A 292 4.45 -41.53 -10.70
CA PHE A 292 5.18 -41.91 -11.92
C PHE A 292 5.81 -43.29 -11.80
N ASN A 293 6.44 -43.59 -10.66
CA ASN A 293 7.02 -44.92 -10.40
C ASN A 293 5.94 -46.00 -10.31
N ILE A 294 4.80 -45.71 -9.67
CA ILE A 294 3.63 -46.60 -9.65
C ILE A 294 3.19 -46.94 -11.07
N LYS A 295 3.10 -45.94 -11.96
CA LYS A 295 2.76 -46.17 -13.38
C LYS A 295 3.77 -47.09 -14.07
N GLY A 296 5.08 -46.84 -13.90
CA GLY A 296 6.13 -47.69 -14.46
C GLY A 296 6.04 -49.15 -14.02
N ILE A 297 5.80 -49.38 -12.72
CA ILE A 297 5.59 -50.72 -12.13
C ILE A 297 4.35 -51.40 -12.74
N LEU A 298 3.24 -50.67 -12.86
CA LEU A 298 2.00 -51.19 -13.43
C LEU A 298 2.12 -51.51 -14.93
N SER A 299 2.93 -50.74 -15.66
CA SER A 299 3.24 -50.96 -17.07
C SER A 299 4.29 -52.07 -17.31
N GLY A 300 4.76 -52.76 -16.26
CA GLY A 300 5.68 -53.90 -16.39
C GLY A 300 7.13 -53.53 -16.69
N GLN A 301 7.52 -52.26 -16.50
CA GLN A 301 8.92 -51.87 -16.63
C GLN A 301 9.76 -52.55 -15.54
N LYS A 302 10.79 -53.32 -15.94
CA LYS A 302 11.84 -53.81 -15.02
C LYS A 302 12.64 -52.58 -14.57
N ASN A 303 12.26 -52.00 -13.43
CA ASN A 303 12.89 -50.79 -12.92
C ASN A 303 14.41 -50.97 -12.74
N VAL A 304 15.19 -50.28 -13.58
CA VAL A 304 16.46 -49.72 -13.11
C VAL A 304 16.04 -48.54 -12.22
N PRO A 305 16.38 -48.52 -10.92
CA PRO A 305 16.09 -47.37 -10.07
C PRO A 305 16.89 -46.17 -10.57
N THR A 306 16.33 -45.38 -11.48
CA THR A 306 16.89 -44.10 -11.89
C THR A 306 16.78 -43.14 -10.71
N LYS A 307 17.93 -42.66 -10.24
CA LYS A 307 18.03 -41.61 -9.22
C LYS A 307 17.47 -40.33 -9.84
N VAL A 308 16.16 -40.08 -9.70
CA VAL A 308 15.61 -38.75 -9.93
C VAL A 308 16.08 -37.91 -8.76
N ASN A 309 17.21 -37.22 -8.96
CA ASN A 309 17.69 -36.26 -8.00
C ASN A 309 16.70 -35.08 -8.01
N PHE A 310 15.91 -34.96 -6.95
CA PHE A 310 15.16 -33.74 -6.70
C PHE A 310 16.18 -32.64 -6.36
N TYR A 311 16.60 -31.87 -7.37
CA TYR A 311 17.34 -30.63 -7.17
C TYR A 311 16.36 -29.57 -6.71
N GLU A 312 15.94 -29.68 -5.46
CA GLU A 312 15.07 -28.70 -4.87
C GLU A 312 15.88 -27.50 -4.41
N GLU A 313 15.56 -26.36 -5.01
CA GLU A 313 15.94 -25.08 -4.46
C GLU A 313 15.15 -24.88 -3.17
N GLN A 314 15.87 -24.99 -2.06
CA GLN A 314 15.35 -24.91 -0.71
C GLN A 314 15.05 -23.45 -0.35
N LEU A 315 13.84 -23.18 0.16
CA LEU A 315 13.48 -21.85 0.65
C LEU A 315 13.79 -21.73 2.14
N VAL A 316 14.33 -20.57 2.50
CA VAL A 316 14.59 -20.19 3.89
C VAL A 316 13.35 -19.47 4.43
N TYR A 317 12.91 -19.85 5.62
CA TYR A 317 11.81 -19.24 6.35
C TYR A 317 12.36 -18.66 7.65
N ILE A 318 11.95 -17.44 7.98
CA ILE A 318 12.33 -16.76 9.23
C ILE A 318 11.07 -16.32 9.95
N ASN A 319 10.94 -16.69 11.23
CA ASN A 319 9.93 -16.08 12.11
C ASN A 319 10.48 -14.78 12.69
N LYS A 320 9.91 -13.65 12.25
CA LYS A 320 10.30 -12.32 12.73
C LYS A 320 9.95 -12.11 14.19
N ASP A 321 8.82 -12.63 14.66
CA ASP A 321 8.39 -12.43 16.04
C ASP A 321 9.34 -13.16 17.00
N THR A 322 9.75 -14.38 16.64
CA THR A 322 10.76 -15.14 17.38
C THR A 322 12.12 -14.44 17.31
N ALA A 323 12.51 -13.92 16.15
CA ALA A 323 13.76 -13.16 16.00
C ALA A 323 13.80 -11.93 16.93
N ASP A 324 12.71 -11.17 16.99
CA ASP A 324 12.54 -10.04 17.91
C ASP A 324 12.61 -10.50 19.39
N GLU A 325 11.92 -11.61 19.73
CA GLU A 325 11.84 -12.14 21.11
C GLU A 325 13.20 -12.60 21.66
N ILE A 326 13.98 -13.28 20.82
CA ILE A 326 15.31 -13.77 21.23
C ILE A 326 16.41 -12.71 21.04
N GLY A 327 16.13 -11.60 20.33
CA GLY A 327 17.09 -10.54 20.02
C GLY A 327 18.07 -10.88 18.90
N TRP A 328 17.64 -11.67 17.91
CA TRP A 328 18.45 -12.00 16.74
C TRP A 328 18.09 -11.11 15.54
N GLU A 329 19.08 -10.43 14.98
CA GLU A 329 18.90 -9.58 13.79
C GLU A 329 19.49 -10.27 12.55
N PRO A 330 18.66 -10.76 11.61
CA PRO A 330 19.16 -11.37 10.39
C PRO A 330 19.84 -10.36 9.47
N HIS A 331 20.97 -10.76 8.87
CA HIS A 331 21.64 -9.97 7.84
C HIS A 331 20.70 -9.69 6.66
N LEU A 332 20.72 -8.47 6.11
CA LEU A 332 19.81 -8.00 5.04
C LEU A 332 19.72 -8.95 3.84
N ARG A 333 20.85 -9.51 3.42
CA ARG A 333 20.89 -10.51 2.34
C ARG A 333 19.99 -11.71 2.65
N VAL A 334 19.99 -12.19 3.88
CA VAL A 334 19.18 -13.35 4.31
C VAL A 334 17.71 -12.96 4.35
N VAL A 335 17.38 -11.77 4.86
CA VAL A 335 16.01 -11.24 4.88
C VAL A 335 15.42 -11.15 3.48
N ASN A 336 16.23 -10.78 2.48
CA ASN A 336 15.76 -10.63 1.10
C ASN A 336 15.48 -11.97 0.41
N PHE A 337 16.22 -13.03 0.74
CA PHE A 337 16.04 -14.37 0.16
C PHE A 337 15.09 -15.27 0.97
N ALA A 338 14.80 -14.91 2.22
CA ALA A 338 13.93 -15.68 3.09
C ALA A 338 12.46 -15.21 3.02
N GLU A 339 11.53 -16.14 3.18
CA GLU A 339 10.14 -15.81 3.49
C GLU A 339 10.04 -15.43 4.97
N ILE A 340 9.69 -14.16 5.22
CA ILE A 340 9.52 -13.62 6.58
C ILE A 340 8.09 -13.89 7.05
N ILE A 341 7.97 -14.58 8.18
CA ILE A 341 6.71 -14.95 8.82
C ILE A 341 6.55 -14.13 10.10
N THR A 342 5.36 -13.56 10.28
CA THR A 342 4.98 -12.85 11.51
C THR A 342 3.52 -13.16 11.83
N ASN A 343 3.25 -13.39 13.11
CA ASN A 343 1.95 -13.59 13.70
C ASN A 343 1.36 -12.28 14.26
N LYS A 344 2.16 -11.20 14.36
CA LYS A 344 1.67 -9.85 14.68
C LYS A 344 0.71 -9.37 13.59
N LYS A 345 -0.53 -9.07 13.95
CA LYS A 345 -1.54 -8.55 13.02
C LYS A 345 -1.45 -7.02 12.97
N PRO A 346 -1.06 -6.43 11.83
CA PRO A 346 -1.05 -4.99 11.69
C PRO A 346 -2.49 -4.43 11.67
N PRO A 347 -2.70 -3.15 12.02
CA PRO A 347 -4.00 -2.50 11.90
C PRO A 347 -4.46 -2.50 10.44
N VAL A 348 -5.78 -2.64 10.24
CA VAL A 348 -6.40 -2.61 8.91
C VAL A 348 -7.13 -1.28 8.74
N TYR A 349 -6.80 -0.54 7.69
CA TYR A 349 -7.44 0.73 7.35
C TYR A 349 -8.36 0.57 6.15
N THR A 350 -9.61 1.02 6.29
CA THR A 350 -10.54 1.22 5.18
C THR A 350 -10.33 2.61 4.58
N LEU A 351 -10.78 2.83 3.34
CA LEU A 351 -10.63 4.12 2.67
C LEU A 351 -11.31 5.27 3.48
N SER A 352 -12.52 5.04 3.99
CA SER A 352 -13.20 6.00 4.88
C SER A 352 -12.39 6.30 6.15
N ALA A 353 -11.78 5.29 6.79
CA ALA A 353 -10.95 5.52 7.97
C ALA A 353 -9.68 6.32 7.65
N VAL A 354 -9.13 6.16 6.43
CA VAL A 354 -8.01 6.95 5.93
C VAL A 354 -8.42 8.41 5.73
N PHE A 355 -9.61 8.68 5.18
CA PHE A 355 -10.13 10.05 5.04
C PHE A 355 -10.40 10.72 6.39
N ASP A 356 -11.06 10.03 7.32
CA ASP A 356 -11.33 10.57 8.66
C ASP A 356 -10.02 10.94 9.38
N LYS A 357 -8.98 10.11 9.25
CA LYS A 357 -7.65 10.40 9.79
C LYS A 357 -6.98 11.57 9.08
N LEU A 358 -7.09 11.65 7.75
CA LEU A 358 -6.52 12.73 6.96
C LEU A 358 -7.07 14.09 7.42
N ASP A 359 -8.39 14.23 7.52
CA ASP A 359 -9.01 15.49 7.92
C ASP A 359 -8.68 15.89 9.36
N ALA A 360 -8.51 14.90 10.25
CA ALA A 360 -8.21 15.15 11.65
C ALA A 360 -6.73 15.51 11.92
N GLN A 361 -5.79 14.94 11.16
CA GLN A 361 -4.36 14.93 11.54
C GLN A 361 -3.42 15.55 10.50
N ASN A 362 -3.87 15.79 9.26
CA ASN A 362 -2.98 16.28 8.21
C ASN A 362 -2.48 17.71 8.48
N LEU A 363 -1.16 17.89 8.46
CA LEU A 363 -0.52 19.17 8.77
C LEU A 363 -0.71 20.24 7.69
N ASP A 364 -0.82 19.86 6.41
CA ASP A 364 -1.04 20.82 5.33
C ASP A 364 -2.43 21.43 5.40
N ILE A 365 -3.45 20.60 5.66
CA ILE A 365 -4.83 21.06 5.90
C ILE A 365 -4.87 21.96 7.14
N ALA A 366 -4.21 21.56 8.23
CA ALA A 366 -4.14 22.37 9.45
C ALA A 366 -3.48 23.74 9.23
N ARG A 367 -2.43 23.81 8.39
CA ARG A 367 -1.75 25.07 8.03
C ARG A 367 -2.69 26.03 7.31
N GLU A 368 -3.46 25.55 6.34
CA GLU A 368 -4.45 26.39 5.64
C GLU A 368 -5.57 26.84 6.59
N GLY A 369 -5.98 25.99 7.54
CA GLY A 369 -6.90 26.38 8.62
C GLY A 369 -6.37 27.54 9.48
N TYR A 370 -5.06 27.62 9.74
CA TYR A 370 -4.46 28.78 10.40
C TYR A 370 -4.41 30.02 9.49
N ALA A 371 -4.20 29.85 8.18
CA ALA A 371 -4.25 30.95 7.22
C ALA A 371 -5.66 31.58 7.16
N VAL A 372 -6.72 30.77 7.22
CA VAL A 372 -8.12 31.23 7.35
C VAL A 372 -8.34 31.99 8.66
N LYS A 373 -7.82 31.48 9.80
CA LYS A 373 -7.88 32.19 11.09
C LYS A 373 -7.17 33.54 11.03
N ALA A 374 -5.99 33.61 10.41
CA ALA A 374 -5.22 34.83 10.21
C ALA A 374 -5.97 35.83 9.30
N ALA A 375 -6.54 35.36 8.20
CA ALA A 375 -7.36 36.18 7.30
C ALA A 375 -8.60 36.75 8.01
N ARG A 376 -9.25 35.94 8.87
CA ARG A 376 -10.38 36.40 9.70
C ARG A 376 -9.95 37.51 10.65
N ARG A 377 -8.82 37.36 11.35
CA ARG A 377 -8.29 38.40 12.24
C ARG A 377 -7.87 39.65 11.46
N SER A 378 -7.31 39.50 10.26
CA SER A 378 -6.98 40.63 9.39
C SER A 378 -8.23 41.38 8.91
N ALA A 379 -9.34 40.70 8.66
CA ALA A 379 -10.61 41.35 8.30
C ALA A 379 -11.21 42.13 9.48
N ILE A 380 -11.17 41.57 10.68
CA ILE A 380 -11.57 42.28 11.91
C ILE A 380 -10.68 43.50 12.13
N ALA A 381 -9.35 43.34 12.04
CA ALA A 381 -8.41 44.44 12.20
C ALA A 381 -8.65 45.58 11.18
N ALA A 382 -9.03 45.25 9.94
CA ALA A 382 -9.40 46.26 8.95
C ALA A 382 -10.66 47.03 9.33
N ALA A 383 -11.66 46.36 9.92
CA ALA A 383 -12.87 47.03 10.43
C ALA A 383 -12.58 47.91 11.64
N LEU A 384 -11.69 47.48 12.54
CA LEU A 384 -11.29 48.25 13.72
C LEU A 384 -10.54 49.54 13.38
N LYS A 385 -9.91 49.63 12.20
CA LYS A 385 -9.31 50.90 11.71
C LYS A 385 -10.33 52.00 11.48
N TYR A 386 -11.62 51.68 11.46
CA TYR A 386 -12.71 52.65 11.35
C TYR A 386 -13.18 53.18 12.71
N LEU A 387 -12.68 52.64 13.82
CA LEU A 387 -12.98 53.12 15.17
C LEU A 387 -12.09 54.31 15.56
N PRO A 388 -12.43 55.06 16.63
CA PRO A 388 -11.63 56.20 17.03
C PRO A 388 -10.21 55.76 17.44
N THR A 389 -9.21 56.47 16.96
CA THR A 389 -7.83 56.33 17.42
C THR A 389 -7.51 57.43 18.42
N PHE A 390 -6.82 57.08 19.50
CA PHE A 390 -6.33 58.04 20.48
C PHE A 390 -4.81 58.08 20.42
N GLY A 391 -4.26 59.28 20.26
CA GLY A 391 -2.84 59.55 20.18
C GLY A 391 -2.40 60.49 21.29
N VAL A 392 -1.25 60.19 21.87
CA VAL A 392 -0.53 61.07 22.79
C VAL A 392 0.81 61.39 22.16
N THR A 393 1.06 62.67 21.90
CA THR A 393 2.35 63.16 21.44
C THR A 393 2.99 63.96 22.56
N LEU A 394 4.19 63.55 22.96
CA LEU A 394 5.06 64.27 23.88
C LEU A 394 6.30 64.69 23.10
N GLY A 395 6.65 65.96 23.15
CA GLY A 395 7.78 66.50 22.42
C GLY A 395 8.48 67.62 23.20
N TYR A 396 9.71 67.90 22.79
CA TYR A 396 10.43 69.11 23.15
C TYR A 396 10.88 69.77 21.85
N GLN A 397 10.70 71.08 21.77
CA GLN A 397 11.09 71.87 20.63
C GLN A 397 11.91 73.06 21.10
N GLN A 398 13.02 73.30 20.39
CA GLN A 398 13.88 74.44 20.60
C GLN A 398 14.10 75.15 19.27
N TYR A 399 13.96 76.47 19.28
CA TYR A 399 14.24 77.34 18.15
C TYR A 399 15.62 77.99 18.34
N SER A 400 16.24 78.41 17.24
CA SER A 400 17.40 79.30 17.34
C SER A 400 16.96 80.63 17.96
N GLU A 401 17.83 81.20 18.78
CA GLU A 401 17.58 82.45 19.50
C GLU A 401 17.16 83.57 18.54
N ASP A 402 17.88 83.76 17.43
CA ASP A 402 17.57 84.77 16.39
C ASP A 402 16.13 84.64 15.85
N PHE A 403 15.65 83.41 15.66
CA PHE A 403 14.29 83.17 15.14
C PHE A 403 13.25 83.46 16.20
N ALA A 404 13.47 82.98 17.44
CA ALA A 404 12.59 83.26 18.57
C ALA A 404 12.53 84.77 18.89
N GLU A 405 13.65 85.48 18.74
CA GLU A 405 13.75 86.94 18.86
C GLU A 405 12.99 87.67 17.74
N SER A 406 13.02 87.18 16.50
CA SER A 406 12.24 87.79 15.42
C SER A 406 10.71 87.65 15.61
N ALA A 407 10.26 86.68 16.40
CA ALA A 407 8.85 86.33 16.59
C ALA A 407 8.46 86.15 18.07
N LYS A 408 9.00 87.02 18.95
CA LYS A 408 8.90 86.98 20.43
C LYS A 408 7.50 86.73 20.99
N ILE A 409 6.47 87.24 20.33
CA ILE A 409 5.07 87.12 20.82
C ILE A 409 4.53 85.70 20.61
N LEU A 410 4.93 85.02 19.53
CA LEU A 410 4.31 83.78 19.08
C LEU A 410 5.13 82.52 19.40
N TYR A 411 6.45 82.58 19.29
CA TYR A 411 7.31 81.39 19.39
C TYR A 411 8.27 81.50 20.59
N PRO A 412 8.17 80.60 21.59
CA PRO A 412 9.18 80.52 22.64
C PRO A 412 10.50 79.92 22.10
N GLU A 413 11.63 80.25 22.72
CA GLU A 413 12.94 79.65 22.43
C GLU A 413 12.92 78.15 22.73
N LYS A 414 12.30 77.76 23.85
CA LYS A 414 12.16 76.36 24.29
C LYS A 414 10.73 76.09 24.71
N GLN A 415 10.21 74.93 24.33
CA GLN A 415 8.90 74.47 24.78
C GLN A 415 8.81 72.94 24.81
N GLY A 416 8.12 72.43 25.82
CA GLY A 416 7.53 71.10 25.80
C GLY A 416 6.19 71.12 25.07
N VAL A 417 5.86 70.04 24.35
CA VAL A 417 4.61 69.87 23.63
C VAL A 417 3.92 68.60 24.13
N LEU A 418 2.73 68.74 24.71
CA LEU A 418 1.81 67.65 24.98
C LEU A 418 0.58 67.81 24.08
N LYS A 419 0.37 66.88 23.15
CA LYS A 419 -0.83 66.80 22.32
C LYS A 419 -1.57 65.50 22.62
N LEU A 420 -2.82 65.62 23.07
CA LEU A 420 -3.78 64.52 23.15
C LEU A 420 -4.73 64.68 21.97
N SER A 421 -4.87 63.68 21.11
CA SER A 421 -5.77 63.75 19.96
C SER A 421 -6.56 62.47 19.78
N MET A 422 -7.88 62.61 19.63
CA MET A 422 -8.77 61.54 19.20
C MET A 422 -9.20 61.81 17.75
N GLU A 423 -8.98 60.84 16.86
CA GLU A 423 -9.41 60.91 15.47
C GLU A 423 -10.44 59.82 15.18
N GLN A 424 -11.57 60.20 14.60
CA GLN A 424 -12.61 59.26 14.14
C GLN A 424 -12.80 59.46 12.64
N VAL A 425 -12.62 58.41 11.85
CA VAL A 425 -12.90 58.44 10.41
C VAL A 425 -14.40 58.51 10.19
N ILE A 426 -14.88 59.52 9.46
CA ILE A 426 -16.29 59.62 9.05
C ILE A 426 -16.48 58.89 7.72
N TYR A 427 -15.57 59.10 6.78
CA TYR A 427 -15.60 58.45 5.48
C TYR A 427 -14.21 58.39 4.86
N SER A 428 -13.84 57.23 4.34
CA SER A 428 -12.64 57.07 3.53
C SER A 428 -12.85 55.92 2.55
N PRO A 429 -12.81 56.18 1.22
CA PRO A 429 -12.90 55.13 0.21
C PRO A 429 -11.87 54.03 0.42
N GLU A 430 -10.65 54.37 0.86
CA GLU A 430 -9.58 53.41 1.10
C GLU A 430 -9.89 52.46 2.25
N LEU A 431 -10.36 52.98 3.38
CA LEU A 431 -10.66 52.15 4.55
C LEU A 431 -11.87 51.25 4.29
N VAL A 432 -12.93 51.78 3.68
CA VAL A 432 -14.11 50.99 3.29
C VAL A 432 -13.72 49.87 2.33
N THR A 433 -12.97 50.20 1.27
CA THR A 433 -12.51 49.19 0.31
C THR A 433 -11.58 48.18 0.95
N ASN A 434 -10.68 48.58 1.84
CA ASN A 434 -9.81 47.65 2.55
C ASN A 434 -10.62 46.65 3.40
N ILE A 435 -11.71 47.07 4.06
CA ILE A 435 -12.63 46.15 4.76
C ILE A 435 -13.23 45.14 3.79
N LEU A 436 -13.75 45.59 2.65
CA LEU A 436 -14.36 44.74 1.63
C LEU A 436 -13.34 43.75 1.03
N ILE A 437 -12.14 44.22 0.71
CA ILE A 437 -11.04 43.40 0.21
C ILE A 437 -10.63 42.36 1.25
N LYS A 438 -10.43 42.72 2.52
CA LYS A 438 -10.07 41.74 3.56
C LYS A 438 -11.17 40.71 3.81
N LYS A 439 -12.45 41.11 3.71
CA LYS A 439 -13.58 40.16 3.77
C LYS A 439 -13.55 39.19 2.59
N LYS A 440 -13.31 39.66 1.36
CA LYS A 440 -13.17 38.76 0.20
C LYS A 440 -11.89 37.93 0.23
N LYS A 441 -10.81 38.43 0.84
CA LYS A 441 -9.60 37.66 1.10
C LYS A 441 -9.86 36.51 2.08
N LEU A 442 -10.74 36.69 3.07
CA LEU A 442 -11.17 35.59 3.93
C LEU A 442 -11.92 34.52 3.12
N ASP A 443 -12.83 34.91 2.22
CA ASP A 443 -13.52 33.96 1.34
C ASP A 443 -12.51 33.21 0.45
N PHE A 444 -11.56 33.92 -0.16
CA PHE A 444 -10.46 33.32 -0.94
C PHE A 444 -9.70 32.25 -0.15
N GLN A 445 -9.33 32.54 1.10
CA GLN A 445 -8.57 31.62 1.94
C GLN A 445 -9.38 30.40 2.37
N LYS A 446 -10.70 30.52 2.52
CA LYS A 446 -11.57 29.36 2.76
C LYS A 446 -11.63 28.43 1.56
N GLU A 447 -11.72 28.98 0.34
CA GLU A 447 -11.67 28.18 -0.89
C GLU A 447 -10.29 27.54 -1.10
N GLU A 448 -9.22 28.20 -0.68
CA GLU A 448 -7.87 27.63 -0.67
C GLU A 448 -7.72 26.45 0.30
N GLU A 449 -8.30 26.54 1.50
CA GLU A 449 -8.38 25.41 2.44
C GLU A 449 -9.20 24.25 1.86
N ALA A 450 -10.36 24.54 1.25
CA ALA A 450 -11.20 23.52 0.61
C ALA A 450 -10.48 22.83 -0.56
N LEU A 451 -9.79 23.60 -1.41
CA LEU A 451 -8.95 23.06 -2.47
C LEU A 451 -7.88 22.13 -1.90
N LYS A 452 -7.23 22.54 -0.80
CA LYS A 452 -6.18 21.73 -0.17
C LYS A 452 -6.70 20.41 0.36
N LYS A 453 -7.89 20.42 0.97
CA LYS A 453 -8.60 19.20 1.41
C LYS A 453 -8.89 18.28 0.23
N GLN A 454 -9.40 18.82 -0.88
CA GLN A 454 -9.66 18.03 -2.08
C GLN A 454 -8.38 17.42 -2.67
N GLU A 455 -7.29 18.19 -2.79
CA GLU A 455 -5.98 17.71 -3.28
C GLU A 455 -5.43 16.58 -2.40
N MET A 456 -5.46 16.73 -1.08
CA MET A 456 -4.96 15.71 -0.16
C MET A 456 -5.84 14.46 -0.17
N GLY A 457 -7.16 14.64 -0.27
CA GLY A 457 -8.14 13.56 -0.37
C GLY A 457 -7.94 12.71 -1.63
N ILE A 458 -7.87 13.34 -2.82
CA ILE A 458 -7.64 12.57 -4.06
C ILE A 458 -6.26 11.89 -4.04
N ASN A 459 -5.22 12.57 -3.55
CA ASN A 459 -3.88 12.00 -3.49
C ASN A 459 -3.82 10.74 -2.61
N VAL A 460 -4.41 10.80 -1.40
CA VAL A 460 -4.41 9.63 -0.51
C VAL A 460 -5.29 8.50 -1.06
N ALA A 461 -6.40 8.84 -1.72
CA ALA A 461 -7.29 7.85 -2.33
C ALA A 461 -6.63 7.12 -3.51
N LEU A 462 -5.92 7.85 -4.38
CA LEU A 462 -5.15 7.25 -5.47
C LEU A 462 -4.02 6.38 -4.92
N MET A 463 -3.27 6.86 -3.93
CA MET A 463 -2.23 6.05 -3.27
C MET A 463 -2.79 4.79 -2.63
N TYR A 464 -4.00 4.84 -2.05
CA TYR A 464 -4.69 3.68 -1.49
C TYR A 464 -4.97 2.63 -2.58
N VAL A 465 -5.58 3.04 -3.69
CA VAL A 465 -5.90 2.15 -4.82
C VAL A 465 -4.63 1.59 -5.47
N ASP A 466 -3.64 2.44 -5.71
CA ASP A 466 -2.34 2.04 -6.29
C ASP A 466 -1.60 1.06 -5.38
N THR A 467 -1.72 1.20 -4.05
CA THR A 467 -1.18 0.24 -3.08
C THR A 467 -1.86 -1.12 -3.20
N LEU A 468 -3.20 -1.16 -3.27
CA LEU A 468 -3.93 -2.42 -3.45
C LEU A 468 -3.58 -3.10 -4.79
N MET A 469 -3.44 -2.31 -5.86
CA MET A 469 -3.00 -2.82 -7.16
C MET A 469 -1.58 -3.39 -7.10
N LEU A 470 -0.67 -2.74 -6.35
CA LEU A 470 0.70 -3.21 -6.16
C LEU A 470 0.76 -4.47 -5.30
N GLU A 471 -0.08 -4.59 -4.27
CA GLU A 471 -0.21 -5.82 -3.48
C GLU A 471 -0.65 -7.00 -4.36
N ASN A 472 -1.67 -6.81 -5.20
CA ASN A 472 -2.08 -7.81 -6.21
C ASN A 472 -0.94 -8.17 -7.18
N MET A 473 -0.17 -7.18 -7.64
CA MET A 473 0.98 -7.40 -8.52
C MET A 473 2.08 -8.20 -7.83
N ILE A 474 2.36 -7.91 -6.55
CA ILE A 474 3.32 -8.67 -5.74
C ILE A 474 2.86 -10.12 -5.59
N ASP A 475 1.58 -10.37 -5.35
CA ASP A 475 1.04 -11.72 -5.24
C ASP A 475 1.20 -12.51 -6.55
N ILE A 476 0.93 -11.89 -7.69
CA ILE A 476 1.16 -12.51 -9.01
C ILE A 476 2.66 -12.72 -9.27
N GLN A 477 3.51 -11.75 -8.90
CA GLN A 477 4.95 -11.86 -9.09
C GLN A 477 5.56 -12.96 -8.19
N ASN A 478 5.05 -13.14 -6.97
CA ASN A 478 5.42 -14.26 -6.10
C ASN A 478 5.05 -15.61 -6.75
N GLU A 479 3.86 -15.71 -7.34
CA GLU A 479 3.44 -16.89 -8.09
C GLU A 479 4.36 -17.15 -9.28
N TYR A 480 4.79 -16.10 -9.97
CA TYR A 480 5.71 -16.21 -11.09
C TYR A 480 7.10 -16.71 -10.67
N VAL A 481 7.66 -16.16 -9.59
CA VAL A 481 8.93 -16.65 -9.02
C VAL A 481 8.81 -18.14 -8.66
N LYS A 482 7.70 -18.54 -8.04
CA LYS A 482 7.43 -19.95 -7.73
C LYS A 482 7.43 -20.80 -9.00
N GLU A 483 6.77 -20.35 -10.04
CA GLU A 483 6.65 -21.10 -11.28
C GLU A 483 7.96 -21.18 -12.08
N SER A 484 8.74 -20.10 -12.16
CA SER A 484 10.07 -20.13 -12.78
C SER A 484 11.02 -21.08 -12.06
N ARG A 485 10.92 -21.16 -10.73
CA ARG A 485 11.66 -22.13 -9.93
C ARG A 485 11.26 -23.57 -10.26
N GLU A 486 9.97 -23.84 -10.42
CA GLU A 486 9.49 -25.16 -10.85
C GLU A 486 9.99 -25.52 -12.26
N ASN A 487 9.91 -24.58 -13.21
CA ASN A 487 10.39 -24.80 -14.57
C ASN A 487 11.91 -25.01 -14.63
N LEU A 488 12.70 -24.30 -13.81
CA LEU A 488 14.13 -24.54 -13.66
C LEU A 488 14.42 -25.96 -13.15
N ALA A 489 13.68 -26.43 -12.15
CA ALA A 489 13.84 -27.78 -11.63
C ALA A 489 13.53 -28.84 -12.72
N ILE A 490 12.47 -28.63 -13.50
CA ILE A 490 12.12 -29.50 -14.65
C ILE A 490 13.26 -29.51 -15.68
N ALA A 491 13.80 -28.35 -16.05
CA ALA A 491 14.87 -28.25 -17.03
C ALA A 491 16.15 -28.97 -16.58
N ARG A 492 16.53 -28.86 -15.30
CA ARG A 492 17.69 -29.60 -14.74
C ARG A 492 17.49 -31.12 -14.77
N VAL A 493 16.27 -31.59 -14.52
CA VAL A 493 15.96 -33.03 -14.62
C VAL A 493 16.05 -33.49 -16.06
N ARG A 494 15.52 -32.71 -17.01
CA ARG A 494 15.61 -32.99 -18.45
C ARG A 494 17.04 -33.00 -18.97
N GLU A 495 17.88 -32.06 -18.51
CA GLU A 495 19.31 -32.01 -18.81
C GLU A 495 20.02 -33.30 -18.39
N GLN A 496 19.76 -33.78 -17.17
CA GLN A 496 20.35 -35.03 -16.66
C GLN A 496 19.86 -36.28 -17.37
N MET A 497 18.62 -36.26 -17.85
CA MET A 497 18.06 -37.31 -18.68
C MET A 497 18.52 -37.23 -20.15
N GLY A 498 19.31 -36.22 -20.51
CA GLY A 498 19.76 -35.97 -21.89
C GLY A 498 18.64 -35.50 -22.83
N ALA A 499 17.51 -35.04 -22.29
CA ALA A 499 16.35 -34.60 -23.05
C ALA A 499 16.41 -33.11 -23.47
N CYS A 500 17.32 -32.32 -22.88
CA CYS A 500 17.63 -30.95 -23.28
C CYS A 500 19.12 -30.63 -23.00
N GLY A 501 19.63 -29.53 -23.56
CA GLY A 501 20.98 -29.04 -23.27
C GLY A 501 21.04 -28.12 -22.04
N GLN A 502 22.27 -27.80 -21.62
CA GLN A 502 22.55 -26.94 -20.46
C GLN A 502 22.05 -25.51 -20.65
N GLU A 503 21.97 -25.04 -21.90
CA GLU A 503 21.44 -23.72 -22.27
C GLU A 503 20.01 -23.50 -21.77
N GLU A 504 19.19 -24.55 -21.73
CA GLU A 504 17.81 -24.46 -21.27
C GLU A 504 17.73 -24.24 -19.75
N ALA A 505 18.55 -24.96 -18.98
CA ALA A 505 18.66 -24.79 -17.54
C ALA A 505 19.22 -23.41 -17.17
N LEU A 506 20.21 -22.92 -17.92
CA LEU A 506 20.76 -21.57 -17.74
C LEU A 506 19.73 -20.48 -18.06
N ARG A 507 18.91 -20.67 -19.11
CA ARG A 507 17.84 -19.73 -19.46
C ARG A 507 16.78 -19.61 -18.36
N TRP A 508 16.33 -20.73 -17.79
CA TRP A 508 15.40 -20.70 -16.66
C TRP A 508 16.03 -20.11 -15.39
N ALA A 509 17.32 -20.35 -15.15
CA ALA A 509 18.04 -19.75 -14.03
C ALA A 509 18.10 -18.21 -14.19
N SER A 510 18.36 -17.73 -15.41
CA SER A 510 18.31 -16.29 -15.71
C SER A 510 16.90 -15.72 -15.47
N GLN A 511 15.85 -16.40 -15.95
CA GLN A 511 14.48 -15.92 -15.78
C GLN A 511 14.06 -15.86 -14.32
N LEU A 512 14.43 -16.87 -13.52
CA LEU A 512 14.17 -16.88 -12.09
C LEU A 512 14.81 -15.67 -11.40
N ASN A 513 16.10 -15.39 -11.68
CA ASN A 513 16.80 -14.23 -11.10
C ASN A 513 16.14 -12.90 -11.48
N VAL A 514 15.70 -12.73 -12.74
CA VAL A 514 14.96 -11.53 -13.18
C VAL A 514 13.64 -11.40 -12.42
N ASN A 515 12.92 -12.50 -12.21
CA ASN A 515 11.66 -12.48 -11.50
C ASN A 515 11.82 -12.18 -10.01
N GLU A 516 12.88 -12.69 -9.38
CA GLU A 516 13.21 -12.37 -8.00
C GLU A 516 13.62 -10.90 -7.86
N GLN A 517 14.38 -10.36 -8.81
CA GLN A 517 14.70 -8.92 -8.84
C GLN A 517 13.43 -8.06 -8.92
N ASN A 518 12.54 -8.34 -9.88
CA ASN A 518 11.27 -7.62 -10.03
C ASN A 518 10.42 -7.68 -8.74
N LEU A 519 10.39 -8.84 -8.07
CA LEU A 519 9.69 -9.00 -6.80
C LEU A 519 10.29 -8.13 -5.69
N LEU A 520 11.62 -8.04 -5.61
CA LEU A 520 12.31 -7.17 -4.65
C LEU A 520 11.98 -5.70 -4.90
N ASP A 521 11.98 -5.26 -6.16
CA ASP A 521 11.66 -3.88 -6.55
C ASP A 521 10.19 -3.52 -6.22
N MET A 522 9.26 -4.45 -6.46
CA MET A 522 7.85 -4.27 -6.09
C MET A 522 7.66 -4.20 -4.57
N LYS A 523 8.34 -5.06 -3.79
CA LYS A 523 8.29 -5.03 -2.32
C LYS A 523 8.87 -3.73 -1.76
N ALA A 524 9.96 -3.24 -2.33
CA ALA A 524 10.53 -1.94 -1.98
C ALA A 524 9.55 -0.79 -2.30
N SER A 525 8.91 -0.85 -3.47
CA SER A 525 7.87 0.11 -3.87
C SER A 525 6.69 0.09 -2.90
N LEU A 526 6.21 -1.08 -2.46
CA LEU A 526 5.13 -1.21 -1.47
C LEU A 526 5.51 -0.54 -0.15
N ARG A 527 6.74 -0.75 0.32
CA ARG A 527 7.25 -0.10 1.53
C ARG A 527 7.29 1.42 1.39
N ASN A 528 7.73 1.93 0.24
CA ASN A 528 7.76 3.36 -0.03
C ASN A 528 6.35 3.97 -0.10
N THR A 529 5.39 3.27 -0.70
CA THR A 529 4.00 3.73 -0.73
C THR A 529 3.39 3.76 0.68
N LYS A 530 3.67 2.75 1.52
CA LYS A 530 3.26 2.75 2.93
C LYS A 530 3.83 3.93 3.73
N ILE A 531 5.13 4.23 3.54
CA ILE A 531 5.77 5.42 4.13
C ILE A 531 5.05 6.69 3.66
N GLY A 532 4.72 6.77 2.37
CA GLY A 532 3.99 7.90 1.79
C GLY A 532 2.59 8.09 2.39
N ILE A 533 1.83 7.01 2.56
CA ILE A 533 0.51 7.04 3.23
C ILE A 533 0.66 7.48 4.69
N ASN A 534 1.61 6.92 5.45
CA ASN A 534 1.85 7.33 6.83
C ASN A 534 2.23 8.81 6.95
N LYS A 535 3.01 9.34 6.00
CA LYS A 535 3.32 10.78 5.92
C LYS A 535 2.07 11.63 5.74
N LEU A 536 1.17 11.24 4.82
CA LEU A 536 -0.08 11.98 4.58
C LEU A 536 -1.03 11.93 5.78
N LEU A 537 -1.07 10.80 6.48
CA LEU A 537 -1.89 10.58 7.69
C LEU A 537 -1.25 11.10 8.98
N PHE A 538 -0.01 11.61 8.91
CA PHE A 538 0.76 12.05 10.08
C PHE A 538 0.98 10.96 11.16
N ASN A 539 1.03 9.69 10.74
CA ASN A 539 1.48 8.59 11.60
C ASN A 539 3.01 8.50 11.61
N ASN A 540 3.57 7.68 12.50
CA ASN A 540 4.99 7.31 12.39
C ASN A 540 5.22 6.57 11.08
N GLN A 541 6.18 7.04 10.28
CA GLN A 541 6.45 6.52 8.94
C GLN A 541 6.89 5.05 8.93
N THR A 542 7.39 4.55 10.06
CA THR A 542 7.85 3.16 10.23
C THR A 542 6.74 2.19 10.65
N ASP A 543 5.56 2.68 11.00
CA ASP A 543 4.44 1.83 11.41
C ASP A 543 3.90 1.02 10.23
N ASP A 544 3.69 -0.27 10.44
CA ASP A 544 3.08 -1.15 9.44
C ASP A 544 1.56 -1.18 9.57
N PHE A 545 0.88 -1.33 8.44
CA PHE A 545 -0.58 -1.41 8.34
C PHE A 545 -0.98 -2.24 7.12
N LYS A 546 -2.24 -2.66 7.07
CA LYS A 546 -2.87 -3.26 5.90
C LYS A 546 -4.04 -2.42 5.43
N LEU A 547 -4.31 -2.46 4.13
CA LEU A 547 -5.46 -1.79 3.54
C LEU A 547 -6.59 -2.81 3.35
N ALA A 548 -7.83 -2.37 3.55
CA ALA A 548 -8.99 -3.19 3.25
C ALA A 548 -9.24 -3.19 1.73
N PRO A 549 -9.54 -4.34 1.10
CA PRO A 549 -9.94 -4.38 -0.31
C PRO A 549 -11.17 -3.51 -0.55
N LEU A 550 -11.19 -2.79 -1.68
CA LEU A 550 -12.34 -1.98 -2.08
C LEU A 550 -13.42 -2.85 -2.72
N THR A 551 -14.67 -2.46 -2.49
CA THR A 551 -15.84 -3.07 -3.15
C THR A 551 -16.69 -1.97 -3.77
N ALA A 552 -17.53 -2.33 -4.75
CA ALA A 552 -18.43 -1.38 -5.40
C ALA A 552 -19.47 -0.75 -4.43
N HIS A 553 -19.68 -1.36 -3.26
CA HIS A 553 -20.57 -0.87 -2.20
C HIS A 553 -19.81 -0.23 -1.04
N ASP A 554 -18.53 0.09 -1.20
CA ASP A 554 -17.78 0.77 -0.14
C ASP A 554 -18.43 2.13 0.15
N PRO A 555 -18.72 2.47 1.42
CA PRO A 555 -19.32 3.75 1.81
C PRO A 555 -18.56 4.99 1.30
N SER A 556 -17.27 4.83 1.02
CA SER A 556 -16.39 5.88 0.50
C SER A 556 -16.75 6.29 -0.95
N PHE A 557 -17.44 5.42 -1.70
CA PHE A 557 -17.96 5.71 -3.03
C PHE A 557 -19.45 6.06 -2.96
N TYR A 558 -19.78 7.35 -3.06
CA TYR A 558 -21.19 7.79 -3.12
C TYR A 558 -21.89 7.38 -4.41
N THR A 559 -21.11 6.97 -5.40
CA THR A 559 -21.59 6.49 -6.69
C THR A 559 -22.32 5.16 -6.61
N SER A 560 -22.18 4.44 -5.49
CA SER A 560 -22.98 3.25 -5.17
C SER A 560 -24.50 3.54 -5.13
N GLU A 561 -24.92 4.77 -4.82
CA GLU A 561 -26.33 5.21 -4.89
C GLU A 561 -26.77 5.61 -6.30
N ILE A 562 -25.84 5.79 -7.24
CA ILE A 562 -26.14 6.47 -8.50
C ILE A 562 -26.61 5.49 -9.58
N ASN A 563 -26.21 4.21 -9.61
CA ASN A 563 -26.45 3.31 -10.76
C ASN A 563 -26.28 4.08 -12.10
N VAL A 564 -25.21 4.90 -12.21
CA VAL A 564 -25.00 5.83 -13.34
C VAL A 564 -25.02 5.08 -14.66
N ILE A 565 -24.54 3.84 -14.65
CA ILE A 565 -24.36 2.98 -15.82
C ILE A 565 -25.66 2.89 -16.63
N ASP A 566 -26.82 2.70 -15.98
CA ASP A 566 -28.13 2.64 -16.63
C ASP A 566 -28.50 3.92 -17.40
N TYR A 567 -27.86 5.05 -17.11
CA TYR A 567 -28.11 6.37 -17.72
C TYR A 567 -27.05 6.77 -18.75
N VAL A 568 -25.90 6.08 -18.79
CA VAL A 568 -24.75 6.39 -19.67
C VAL A 568 -24.45 5.28 -20.67
N THR A 569 -25.38 4.35 -20.89
CA THR A 569 -25.23 3.22 -21.84
C THR A 569 -25.20 3.64 -23.31
N THR A 570 -25.70 4.83 -23.65
CA THR A 570 -25.71 5.35 -25.03
C THR A 570 -24.70 6.51 -25.19
N PRO A 571 -24.11 6.72 -26.38
CA PRO A 571 -23.23 7.87 -26.62
C PRO A 571 -23.90 9.21 -26.27
N SER A 572 -25.20 9.37 -26.57
CA SER A 572 -25.94 10.59 -26.23
C SER A 572 -26.20 10.73 -24.73
N GLY A 573 -26.52 9.63 -24.03
CA GLY A 573 -26.68 9.64 -22.57
C GLY A 573 -25.37 9.94 -21.83
N LEU A 574 -24.27 9.41 -22.36
CA LEU A 574 -22.92 9.72 -21.89
C LEU A 574 -22.55 11.19 -22.07
N GLU A 575 -22.77 11.75 -23.26
CA GLU A 575 -22.48 13.17 -23.50
C GLU A 575 -23.34 14.05 -22.60
N GLY A 576 -24.64 13.76 -22.47
CA GLY A 576 -25.53 14.49 -21.56
C GLY A 576 -25.11 14.40 -20.09
N PHE A 577 -24.63 13.24 -19.63
CA PHE A 577 -24.06 13.11 -18.28
C PHE A 577 -22.77 13.92 -18.12
N THR A 578 -21.91 13.92 -19.15
CA THR A 578 -20.66 14.64 -19.16
C THR A 578 -20.89 16.16 -19.10
N GLU A 579 -21.84 16.68 -19.89
CA GLU A 579 -22.23 18.09 -19.85
C GLU A 579 -22.76 18.49 -18.46
N LEU A 580 -23.65 17.68 -17.88
CA LEU A 580 -24.15 17.92 -16.52
C LEU A 580 -23.02 17.96 -15.49
N LEU A 581 -22.04 17.06 -15.59
CA LEU A 581 -20.87 17.06 -14.72
C LEU A 581 -19.97 18.28 -14.93
N VAL A 582 -19.77 18.74 -16.16
CA VAL A 582 -18.98 19.94 -16.46
C VAL A 582 -19.64 21.18 -15.85
N GLU A 583 -20.96 21.32 -16.01
CA GLU A 583 -21.73 22.41 -15.39
C GLU A 583 -21.61 22.39 -13.86
N GLU A 584 -21.73 21.21 -13.26
CA GLU A 584 -21.61 21.03 -11.82
C GLU A 584 -20.20 21.36 -11.33
N ALA A 585 -19.17 20.88 -12.03
CA ALA A 585 -17.78 21.18 -11.73
C ALA A 585 -17.50 22.69 -11.78
N PHE A 586 -18.06 23.43 -12.74
CA PHE A 586 -17.92 24.90 -12.82
C PHE A 586 -18.60 25.65 -11.66
N ARG A 587 -19.61 25.03 -11.04
CA ARG A 587 -20.35 25.57 -9.91
C ARG A 587 -19.59 25.35 -8.60
N VAL A 588 -19.04 24.15 -8.41
CA VAL A 588 -18.52 23.68 -7.12
C VAL A 588 -17.00 23.82 -6.99
N ALA A 589 -16.23 23.90 -8.09
CA ALA A 589 -14.77 23.93 -8.06
C ALA A 589 -14.18 25.08 -7.19
N PRO A 590 -13.45 24.77 -6.11
CA PRO A 590 -12.78 25.78 -5.27
C PRO A 590 -11.77 26.62 -6.05
N GLU A 591 -11.15 26.05 -7.10
CA GLU A 591 -10.21 26.74 -7.99
C GLU A 591 -10.86 27.92 -8.71
N LEU A 592 -12.15 27.79 -9.08
CA LEU A 592 -12.90 28.89 -9.70
C LEU A 592 -13.44 29.86 -8.65
N ALA A 593 -13.90 29.34 -7.50
CA ALA A 593 -14.42 30.17 -6.42
C ALA A 593 -13.35 31.15 -5.88
N LYS A 594 -12.11 30.71 -5.68
CA LYS A 594 -11.00 31.58 -5.26
C LYS A 594 -10.67 32.65 -6.31
N LEU A 595 -10.70 32.31 -7.60
CA LEU A 595 -10.47 33.27 -8.68
C LEU A 595 -11.57 34.33 -8.75
N ARG A 596 -12.83 33.93 -8.61
CA ARG A 596 -13.96 34.87 -8.53
C ARG A 596 -13.84 35.81 -7.32
N ALA A 597 -13.36 35.30 -6.18
CA ALA A 597 -13.06 36.14 -5.02
C ALA A 597 -11.93 37.15 -5.31
N ALA A 598 -10.87 36.73 -6.02
CA ALA A 598 -9.78 37.61 -6.44
C ALA A 598 -10.21 38.70 -7.43
N ILE A 599 -11.02 38.35 -8.44
CA ILE A 599 -11.61 39.30 -9.39
C ILE A 599 -12.44 40.34 -8.62
N LYS A 600 -13.27 39.89 -7.67
CA LYS A 600 -14.10 40.78 -6.86
C LYS A 600 -13.29 41.71 -5.96
N MET A 601 -12.11 41.29 -5.48
CA MET A 601 -11.18 42.18 -4.78
C MET A 601 -10.67 43.29 -5.70
N LYS A 602 -10.36 42.98 -6.97
CA LYS A 602 -9.96 43.98 -7.98
C LYS A 602 -11.09 44.92 -8.37
N ASP A 603 -12.33 44.43 -8.43
CA ASP A 603 -13.50 45.28 -8.66
C ASP A 603 -13.69 46.31 -7.52
N TYR A 604 -13.47 45.90 -6.26
CA TYR A 604 -13.47 46.84 -5.12
C TYR A 604 -12.31 47.84 -5.19
N GLU A 605 -11.13 47.42 -5.61
CA GLU A 605 -9.96 48.29 -5.82
C GLU A 605 -10.26 49.35 -6.90
N ALA A 606 -10.87 48.96 -8.02
CA ALA A 606 -11.28 49.90 -9.06
C ALA A 606 -12.36 50.88 -8.55
N ALA A 607 -13.38 50.38 -7.85
CA ALA A 607 -14.44 51.21 -7.27
C ALA A 607 -13.89 52.26 -6.29
N MET A 608 -12.87 51.91 -5.50
CA MET A 608 -12.16 52.86 -4.63
C MET A 608 -11.57 54.03 -5.41
N TYR A 609 -10.85 53.75 -6.50
CA TYR A 609 -10.24 54.80 -7.31
C TYR A 609 -11.30 55.67 -7.99
N TYR A 610 -12.40 55.09 -8.49
CA TYR A 610 -13.53 55.88 -8.98
C TYR A 610 -14.11 56.80 -7.90
N GLN A 611 -14.32 56.30 -6.68
CA GLN A 611 -14.80 57.12 -5.56
C GLN A 611 -13.81 58.22 -5.18
N LYS A 612 -12.50 57.95 -5.20
CA LYS A 612 -11.46 58.96 -4.95
C LYS A 612 -11.48 60.13 -5.94
N PHE A 613 -12.09 59.99 -7.13
CA PHE A 613 -12.26 61.12 -8.05
C PHE A 613 -13.35 62.09 -7.59
N ILE A 614 -14.41 61.59 -6.96
CA ILE A 614 -15.63 62.37 -6.68
C ILE A 614 -15.91 62.64 -5.19
N LEU A 615 -15.30 61.88 -4.28
CA LEU A 615 -15.56 61.97 -2.85
C LEU A 615 -14.30 62.32 -2.05
N PRO A 616 -14.39 63.22 -1.04
CA PRO A 616 -13.30 63.50 -0.11
C PRO A 616 -13.10 62.38 0.91
N ASN A 617 -11.91 62.32 1.51
CA ASN A 617 -11.75 61.68 2.82
C ASN A 617 -12.27 62.64 3.89
N ALA A 618 -13.03 62.16 4.86
CA ALA A 618 -13.58 62.95 5.96
C ALA A 618 -13.25 62.31 7.32
N LYS A 619 -12.79 63.13 8.27
CA LYS A 619 -12.50 62.73 9.66
C LYS A 619 -13.02 63.76 10.66
N LEU A 620 -13.40 63.29 11.83
CA LEU A 620 -13.63 64.09 13.03
C LEU A 620 -12.35 64.04 13.87
N GLU A 621 -11.84 65.19 14.29
CA GLU A 621 -10.66 65.27 15.15
C GLU A 621 -10.98 66.14 16.37
N LEU A 622 -10.75 65.56 17.55
CA LEU A 622 -10.76 66.24 18.84
C LEU A 622 -9.32 66.30 19.32
N ALA A 623 -8.75 67.49 19.47
CA ALA A 623 -7.38 67.65 19.95
C ALA A 623 -7.33 68.61 21.14
N TYR A 624 -6.45 68.28 22.08
CA TYR A 624 -6.05 69.12 23.19
C TYR A 624 -4.52 69.26 23.14
N ASN A 625 -4.04 70.50 23.06
CA ASN A 625 -2.63 70.83 23.00
C ASN A 625 -2.26 71.66 24.22
N SER A 626 -1.14 71.30 24.84
CA SER A 626 -0.53 72.01 25.96
C SER A 626 0.94 72.23 25.68
N LEU A 627 1.34 73.50 25.62
CA LEU A 627 2.72 73.95 25.51
C LEU A 627 3.26 74.18 26.93
N MET A 628 4.14 73.30 27.37
CA MET A 628 4.73 73.26 28.72
C MET A 628 6.11 73.93 28.71
N ASN A 629 6.58 74.46 29.85
CA ASN A 629 7.92 75.04 30.02
C ASN A 629 8.32 75.94 28.85
N ARG A 630 7.53 76.99 28.63
CA ARG A 630 7.72 77.95 27.54
C ARG A 630 8.70 79.03 27.98
N ASP A 631 9.91 78.98 27.48
CA ASP A 631 10.93 80.00 27.74
C ASP A 631 11.00 80.93 26.52
N PHE A 632 10.64 82.20 26.71
CA PHE A 632 10.74 83.25 25.68
C PHE A 632 12.04 84.03 25.84
N THR A 633 12.60 84.52 24.74
CA THR A 633 13.85 85.31 24.76
C THR A 633 13.65 86.67 25.46
N SER A 634 12.48 87.30 25.32
CA SER A 634 12.10 88.54 26.04
C SER A 634 10.61 88.85 25.90
N ASP A 635 10.05 89.58 26.88
CA ASP A 635 8.69 90.12 26.83
C ASP A 635 8.57 91.24 25.77
N VAL A 636 7.41 91.34 25.10
CA VAL A 636 7.16 92.44 24.16
C VAL A 636 6.38 93.56 24.83
N THR A 637 7.05 94.69 25.04
CA THR A 637 6.47 95.90 25.64
C THR A 637 6.14 96.95 24.59
N LEU A 638 4.92 97.49 24.62
CA LEU A 638 4.53 98.64 23.81
C LEU A 638 4.85 99.95 24.54
N PRO A 639 5.19 101.04 23.82
CA PRO A 639 5.44 102.37 24.38
C PRO A 639 4.14 103.08 24.81
N VAL A 640 3.23 102.34 25.45
CA VAL A 640 1.95 102.80 25.96
C VAL A 640 1.89 102.44 27.43
N ARG A 641 1.45 103.36 28.27
CA ARG A 641 1.49 103.20 29.73
C ARG A 641 0.32 102.34 30.21
N ASP A 642 0.63 101.26 30.92
CA ASP A 642 -0.38 100.43 31.58
C ASP A 642 -0.97 101.20 32.76
N MET A 643 -2.27 101.50 32.68
CA MET A 643 -3.01 102.24 33.69
C MET A 643 -3.14 101.50 35.04
N ARG A 644 -2.85 100.20 35.09
CA ARG A 644 -2.93 99.39 36.33
C ARG A 644 -1.60 99.29 37.07
N THR A 645 -0.49 99.22 36.35
CA THR A 645 0.84 98.96 36.93
C THR A 645 1.79 100.16 36.84
N GLY A 646 1.43 101.19 36.06
CA GLY A 646 2.23 102.40 35.88
C GLY A 646 3.45 102.26 34.95
N GLY A 647 3.76 101.02 34.49
CA GLY A 647 4.83 100.66 33.57
C GLY A 647 4.42 100.60 32.10
N LEU A 648 5.32 100.11 31.23
CA LEU A 648 5.02 99.88 29.81
C LEU A 648 4.08 98.68 29.65
N PHE A 649 3.10 98.79 28.75
CA PHE A 649 2.13 97.75 28.50
C PHE A 649 2.79 96.53 27.84
N THR A 650 2.80 95.40 28.54
CA THR A 650 3.36 94.13 28.04
C THR A 650 2.27 93.35 27.30
N LEU A 651 2.54 92.96 26.06
CA LEU A 651 1.60 92.13 25.29
C LEU A 651 1.55 90.72 25.89
N PRO A 652 0.35 90.17 26.17
CA PRO A 652 0.24 88.82 26.67
C PRO A 652 0.68 87.81 25.61
N HIS A 653 1.50 86.83 26.02
CA HIS A 653 1.85 85.69 25.18
C HIS A 653 0.61 84.83 24.87
N SER A 654 0.70 84.03 23.80
CA SER A 654 -0.37 83.10 23.41
C SER A 654 -0.73 82.14 24.56
N ASN A 655 -1.99 81.70 24.64
CA ASN A 655 -2.45 80.79 25.69
C ASN A 655 -1.68 79.45 25.60
N PRO A 656 -1.06 78.94 26.69
CA PRO A 656 -0.30 77.69 26.66
C PRO A 656 -1.16 76.46 26.33
N THR A 657 -2.48 76.52 26.54
CA THR A 657 -3.38 75.40 26.30
C THR A 657 -4.51 75.77 25.36
N PHE A 658 -4.82 74.90 24.41
CA PHE A 658 -6.00 75.04 23.56
C PHE A 658 -6.53 73.68 23.13
N GLY A 659 -7.84 73.61 22.85
CA GLY A 659 -8.48 72.45 22.28
C GLY A 659 -9.35 72.82 21.09
N TYR A 660 -9.57 71.88 20.18
CA TYR A 660 -10.51 72.04 19.08
C TYR A 660 -11.24 70.72 18.78
N LEU A 661 -12.49 70.87 18.34
CA LEU A 661 -13.28 69.84 17.68
C LEU A 661 -13.46 70.29 16.23
N GLY A 662 -12.96 69.51 15.28
CA GLY A 662 -13.04 69.85 13.87
C GLY A 662 -13.48 68.68 13.01
N ILE A 663 -14.30 68.98 12.00
CA ILE A 663 -14.57 68.04 10.91
C ILE A 663 -13.68 68.46 9.74
N PHE A 664 -12.79 67.56 9.33
CA PHE A 664 -11.82 67.80 8.27
C PHE A 664 -12.16 66.94 7.07
N ALA A 665 -12.38 67.59 5.92
CA ALA A 665 -12.55 66.91 4.64
C ALA A 665 -11.38 67.28 3.72
N GLN A 666 -10.71 66.26 3.15
CA GLN A 666 -9.64 66.44 2.18
C GLN A 666 -10.01 65.75 0.87
N TRP A 667 -10.11 66.55 -0.20
CA TRP A 667 -10.34 66.05 -1.55
C TRP A 667 -9.13 66.32 -2.42
N LYS A 668 -8.60 65.26 -3.05
CA LYS A 668 -7.49 65.35 -4.01
C LYS A 668 -7.94 64.77 -5.34
N PRO A 669 -8.79 65.44 -6.14
CA PRO A 669 -9.34 64.83 -7.35
C PRO A 669 -8.25 64.44 -8.36
N ILE A 670 -7.21 65.27 -8.49
CA ILE A 670 -6.08 65.10 -9.42
C ILE A 670 -4.78 64.88 -8.61
N GLU A 671 -4.06 63.81 -8.93
CA GLU A 671 -2.78 63.44 -8.30
C GLU A 671 -1.72 63.15 -9.38
N GLY A 672 -1.51 64.08 -10.31
CA GLY A 672 -0.49 63.96 -11.36
C GLY A 672 -0.70 62.76 -12.31
N GLY A 673 -1.95 62.35 -12.55
CA GLY A 673 -2.30 61.23 -13.43
C GLY A 673 -2.18 59.83 -12.82
N THR A 674 -1.65 59.72 -11.59
CA THR A 674 -1.42 58.43 -10.90
C THR A 674 -2.68 57.58 -10.79
N LYS A 675 -3.84 58.17 -10.42
CA LYS A 675 -5.12 57.44 -10.34
C LYS A 675 -5.56 56.81 -11.66
N ILE A 676 -5.26 57.45 -12.79
CA ILE A 676 -5.59 56.91 -14.12
C ILE A 676 -4.68 55.72 -14.42
N ALA A 677 -3.39 55.86 -14.13
CA ALA A 677 -2.41 54.78 -14.28
C ALA A 677 -2.76 53.57 -13.39
N GLU A 678 -3.16 53.80 -12.14
CA GLU A 678 -3.60 52.75 -11.21
C GLU A 678 -4.88 52.06 -11.68
N LEU A 679 -5.86 52.80 -12.19
CA LEU A 679 -7.06 52.20 -12.80
C LEU A 679 -6.70 51.33 -14.03
N ALA A 680 -5.76 51.78 -14.86
CA ALA A 680 -5.28 51.00 -16.00
C ALA A 680 -4.57 49.70 -15.54
N ARG A 681 -3.73 49.78 -14.50
CA ARG A 681 -3.08 48.62 -13.86
C ARG A 681 -4.11 47.62 -13.32
N ILE A 682 -5.07 48.09 -12.52
CA ILE A 682 -6.12 47.25 -11.92
C ILE A 682 -6.97 46.59 -13.02
N LYS A 683 -7.30 47.34 -14.09
CA LYS A 683 -8.04 46.78 -15.23
C LYS A 683 -7.24 45.65 -15.89
N ALA A 684 -5.95 45.85 -16.15
CA ALA A 684 -5.08 44.82 -16.73
C ALA A 684 -5.00 43.57 -15.83
N GLU A 685 -4.75 43.73 -14.53
CA GLU A 685 -4.70 42.62 -13.55
C GLU A 685 -6.05 41.89 -13.42
N ARG A 686 -7.17 42.62 -13.48
CA ARG A 686 -8.50 42.01 -13.48
C ARG A 686 -8.75 41.22 -14.77
N ASP A 687 -8.36 41.76 -15.91
CA ASP A 687 -8.53 41.11 -17.20
C ASP A 687 -7.64 39.86 -17.31
N GLU A 688 -6.42 39.90 -16.74
CA GLU A 688 -5.57 38.72 -16.52
C GLU A 688 -6.29 37.65 -15.67
N LEU A 689 -6.84 38.01 -14.51
CA LEU A 689 -7.57 37.07 -13.66
C LEU A 689 -8.81 36.47 -14.36
N LYS A 690 -9.49 37.24 -15.21
CA LYS A 690 -10.62 36.74 -16.02
C LYS A 690 -10.17 35.78 -17.12
N LEU A 691 -9.03 36.02 -17.74
CA LEU A 691 -8.42 35.08 -18.68
C LEU A 691 -7.99 33.80 -17.95
N TYR A 692 -7.42 33.92 -16.75
CA TYR A 692 -7.07 32.76 -15.93
C TYR A 692 -8.30 31.96 -15.50
N GLU A 693 -9.43 32.61 -15.16
CA GLU A 693 -10.69 31.89 -14.90
C GLU A 693 -11.16 31.08 -16.12
N LYS A 694 -11.04 31.65 -17.33
CA LYS A 694 -11.39 30.93 -18.58
C LYS A 694 -10.47 29.75 -18.83
N GLU A 695 -9.16 29.93 -18.63
CA GLU A 695 -8.17 28.85 -18.75
C GLU A 695 -8.48 27.70 -17.79
N VAL A 696 -8.76 28.01 -16.51
CA VAL A 696 -9.14 27.00 -15.51
C VAL A 696 -10.45 26.29 -15.89
N LYS A 697 -11.44 27.00 -16.45
CA LYS A 697 -12.67 26.35 -16.96
C LYS A 697 -12.38 25.38 -18.09
N THR A 698 -11.58 25.78 -19.08
CA THR A 698 -11.21 24.90 -20.20
C THR A 698 -10.42 23.69 -19.72
N ALA A 699 -9.48 23.87 -18.79
CA ALA A 699 -8.72 22.77 -18.20
C ALA A 699 -9.60 21.81 -17.38
N LEU A 700 -10.56 22.35 -16.62
CA LEU A 700 -11.49 21.54 -15.84
C LEU A 700 -12.45 20.76 -16.73
N GLU A 701 -12.98 21.38 -17.79
CA GLU A 701 -13.81 20.67 -18.79
C GLU A 701 -13.02 19.54 -19.46
N GLN A 702 -11.80 19.81 -19.93
CA GLN A 702 -10.94 18.78 -20.52
C GLN A 702 -10.72 17.64 -19.52
N HIS A 703 -10.38 17.96 -18.27
CA HIS A 703 -10.12 16.95 -17.25
C HIS A 703 -11.35 16.09 -16.94
N VAL A 704 -12.55 16.68 -16.83
CA VAL A 704 -13.80 15.95 -16.62
C VAL A 704 -14.08 15.01 -17.80
N ARG A 705 -14.00 15.52 -19.04
CA ARG A 705 -14.21 14.72 -20.26
C ARG A 705 -13.21 13.56 -20.37
N ASP A 706 -11.93 13.82 -20.12
CA ASP A 706 -10.88 12.80 -20.14
C ASP A 706 -11.12 11.72 -19.08
N THR A 707 -11.51 12.12 -17.88
CA THR A 707 -11.79 11.21 -16.76
C THR A 707 -12.98 10.31 -17.09
N ILE A 708 -14.07 10.87 -17.63
CA ILE A 708 -15.26 10.10 -17.99
C ILE A 708 -14.97 9.09 -19.10
N ASN A 709 -14.25 9.52 -20.14
CA ASN A 709 -13.82 8.62 -21.22
C ASN A 709 -12.94 7.47 -20.69
N LYS A 710 -12.02 7.75 -19.76
CA LYS A 710 -11.18 6.73 -19.12
C LYS A 710 -11.97 5.81 -18.20
N ALA A 711 -12.90 6.35 -17.41
CA ALA A 711 -13.75 5.56 -16.53
C ALA A 711 -14.57 4.53 -17.31
N ILE A 712 -15.13 4.92 -18.46
CA ILE A 712 -15.91 4.03 -19.32
C ILE A 712 -15.04 3.02 -20.04
N ALA A 713 -13.88 3.44 -20.55
CA ALA A 713 -12.91 2.52 -21.12
C ALA A 713 -12.44 1.48 -20.10
N ALA A 714 -12.20 1.89 -18.84
CA ALA A 714 -11.84 1.02 -17.73
C ALA A 714 -12.97 0.04 -17.41
N TYR A 715 -14.22 0.50 -17.35
CA TYR A 715 -15.39 -0.34 -17.13
C TYR A 715 -15.49 -1.47 -18.17
N PHE A 716 -15.46 -1.14 -19.47
CA PHE A 716 -15.52 -2.14 -20.54
C PHE A 716 -14.27 -3.01 -20.65
N SER A 717 -13.13 -2.53 -20.14
CA SER A 717 -11.89 -3.31 -20.10
C SER A 717 -11.92 -4.40 -19.02
N ILE A 718 -12.77 -4.28 -17.98
CA ILE A 718 -12.85 -5.30 -16.92
C ILE A 718 -13.10 -6.68 -17.52
N GLU A 719 -14.20 -6.82 -18.25
CA GLU A 719 -14.59 -8.11 -18.84
C GLU A 719 -13.57 -8.62 -19.85
N LYS A 720 -13.10 -7.75 -20.76
CA LYS A 720 -12.11 -8.10 -21.79
C LYS A 720 -10.81 -8.62 -21.18
N ASN A 721 -10.34 -7.97 -20.11
CA ASN A 721 -9.14 -8.41 -19.40
C ASN A 721 -9.33 -9.78 -18.75
N TYR A 722 -10.49 -10.06 -18.15
CA TYR A 722 -10.79 -11.39 -17.60
C TYR A 722 -10.82 -12.48 -18.68
N ARG A 723 -11.47 -12.22 -19.83
CA ARG A 723 -11.49 -13.15 -20.97
C ARG A 723 -10.09 -13.41 -21.52
N ALA A 724 -9.30 -12.35 -21.71
CA ALA A 724 -7.92 -12.44 -22.16
C ALA A 724 -7.06 -13.25 -21.18
N SER A 725 -7.21 -13.02 -19.86
CA SER A 725 -6.50 -13.79 -18.83
C SER A 725 -6.88 -15.27 -18.84
N TYR A 726 -8.17 -15.58 -19.02
CA TYR A 726 -8.61 -16.98 -19.14
C TYR A 726 -8.04 -17.66 -20.38
N ALA A 727 -8.11 -17.02 -21.56
CA ALA A 727 -7.56 -17.57 -22.79
C ALA A 727 -6.04 -17.76 -22.71
N ALA A 728 -5.31 -16.77 -22.17
CA ALA A 728 -3.87 -16.84 -21.98
C ALA A 728 -3.48 -17.95 -20.99
N ARG A 729 -4.27 -18.16 -19.93
CA ARG A 729 -4.08 -19.26 -18.98
C ARG A 729 -4.19 -20.62 -19.67
N GLU A 730 -5.28 -20.86 -20.40
CA GLU A 730 -5.49 -22.16 -21.06
C GLU A 730 -4.39 -22.41 -22.11
N ASN A 731 -4.01 -21.39 -22.89
CA ASN A 731 -2.88 -21.48 -23.81
C ASN A 731 -1.58 -21.85 -23.09
N TYR A 732 -1.26 -21.17 -21.98
CA TYR A 732 -0.07 -21.45 -21.19
C TYR A 732 -0.05 -22.90 -20.67
N LEU A 733 -1.17 -23.40 -20.15
CA LEU A 733 -1.28 -24.77 -19.65
C LEU A 733 -1.07 -25.82 -20.75
N GLU A 734 -1.64 -25.59 -21.94
CA GLU A 734 -1.47 -26.47 -23.10
C GLU A 734 -0.01 -26.46 -23.61
N VAL A 735 0.61 -25.29 -23.70
CA VAL A 735 2.02 -25.16 -24.10
C VAL A 735 2.94 -25.83 -23.07
N LYS A 736 2.65 -25.67 -21.77
CA LYS A 736 3.38 -26.35 -20.69
C LYS A 736 3.28 -27.87 -20.80
N ALA A 737 2.08 -28.40 -21.07
CA ALA A 737 1.88 -29.83 -21.27
C ALA A 737 2.69 -30.37 -22.47
N ARG A 738 2.70 -29.64 -23.60
CA ARG A 738 3.51 -29.98 -24.77
C ARG A 738 5.01 -29.93 -24.48
N TYR A 739 5.46 -28.89 -23.76
CA TYR A 739 6.85 -28.74 -23.35
C TYR A 739 7.32 -29.93 -22.49
N LEU A 740 6.50 -30.38 -21.54
CA LEU A 740 6.79 -31.56 -20.70
C LEU A 740 6.89 -32.85 -21.51
N ARG A 741 6.22 -32.95 -22.66
CA ARG A 741 6.31 -34.08 -23.61
C ARG A 741 7.40 -33.90 -24.67
N ASN A 742 8.23 -32.86 -24.56
CA ASN A 742 9.24 -32.49 -25.54
C ASN A 742 8.66 -32.11 -26.93
N GLU A 743 7.41 -31.65 -26.97
CA GLU A 743 6.68 -31.23 -28.19
C GLU A 743 6.68 -29.71 -28.41
N ALA A 744 7.18 -28.93 -27.44
CA ALA A 744 7.28 -27.48 -27.51
C ALA A 744 8.64 -26.99 -27.00
N GLN A 745 9.11 -25.88 -27.57
CA GLN A 745 10.39 -25.26 -27.19
C GLN A 745 10.23 -24.38 -25.94
N ILE A 746 11.32 -24.20 -25.18
CA ILE A 746 11.36 -23.28 -24.02
C ILE A 746 10.89 -21.87 -24.36
N ALA A 747 11.20 -21.36 -25.56
CA ALA A 747 10.80 -20.02 -25.97
C ALA A 747 9.28 -19.86 -26.06
N GLN A 748 8.57 -20.88 -26.56
CA GLN A 748 7.10 -20.87 -26.63
C GLN A 748 6.47 -20.93 -25.24
N LEU A 749 7.06 -21.70 -24.32
CA LEU A 749 6.58 -21.76 -22.94
C LEU A 749 6.78 -20.42 -22.22
N LEU A 750 7.95 -19.80 -22.39
CA LEU A 750 8.27 -18.52 -21.77
C LEU A 750 7.36 -17.39 -22.29
N ASP A 751 7.12 -17.34 -23.60
CA ASP A 751 6.22 -16.38 -24.23
C ASP A 751 4.77 -16.54 -23.73
N ALA A 752 4.25 -17.78 -23.77
CA ALA A 752 2.91 -18.06 -23.26
C ALA A 752 2.77 -17.72 -21.77
N GLN A 753 3.82 -17.94 -20.97
CA GLN A 753 3.86 -17.57 -19.57
C GLN A 753 3.81 -16.05 -19.38
N GLN A 754 4.63 -15.30 -20.12
CA GLN A 754 4.65 -13.84 -20.05
C GLN A 754 3.28 -13.24 -20.41
N ILE A 755 2.66 -13.70 -21.49
CA ILE A 755 1.32 -13.25 -21.90
C ILE A 755 0.27 -13.57 -20.83
N TYR A 756 0.33 -14.76 -20.23
CA TYR A 756 -0.57 -15.13 -19.12
C TYR A 756 -0.42 -14.19 -17.92
N LEU A 757 0.82 -13.86 -17.54
CA LEU A 757 1.07 -12.98 -16.40
C LEU A 757 0.62 -11.55 -16.66
N GLU A 758 0.95 -10.98 -17.81
CA GLU A 758 0.56 -9.63 -18.19
C GLU A 758 -0.97 -9.48 -18.21
N THR A 759 -1.67 -10.46 -18.80
CA THR A 759 -3.14 -10.47 -18.84
C THR A 759 -3.77 -10.72 -17.47
N LYS A 760 -3.15 -11.54 -16.61
CA LYS A 760 -3.59 -11.77 -15.23
C LYS A 760 -3.46 -10.53 -14.37
N VAL A 761 -2.35 -9.80 -14.46
CA VAL A 761 -2.17 -8.51 -13.77
C VAL A 761 -3.24 -7.52 -14.21
N LYS A 762 -3.47 -7.39 -15.52
CA LYS A 762 -4.54 -6.54 -16.06
C LYS A 762 -5.90 -6.94 -15.49
N ALA A 763 -6.25 -8.23 -15.52
CA ALA A 763 -7.54 -8.73 -15.03
C ALA A 763 -7.75 -8.48 -13.53
N MET A 764 -6.76 -8.80 -12.69
CA MET A 764 -6.86 -8.63 -11.23
C MET A 764 -6.96 -7.16 -10.82
N ASN A 765 -6.32 -6.26 -11.57
CA ASN A 765 -6.33 -4.83 -11.29
C ASN A 765 -7.40 -4.05 -12.06
N SER A 766 -8.18 -4.68 -12.95
CA SER A 766 -9.22 -4.01 -13.73
C SER A 766 -10.25 -3.27 -12.87
N GLN A 767 -10.71 -3.90 -11.79
CA GLN A 767 -11.68 -3.28 -10.88
C GLN A 767 -11.09 -2.08 -10.15
N TYR A 768 -9.86 -2.19 -9.68
CA TYR A 768 -9.14 -1.07 -9.05
C TYR A 768 -8.84 0.06 -10.03
N ALA A 769 -8.51 -0.24 -11.28
CA ALA A 769 -8.35 0.77 -12.33
C ALA A 769 -9.67 1.53 -12.57
N PHE A 770 -10.81 0.86 -12.55
CA PHE A 770 -12.11 1.52 -12.60
C PHE A 770 -12.38 2.38 -11.35
N PHE A 771 -12.13 1.86 -10.15
CA PHE A 771 -12.27 2.63 -8.90
C PHE A 771 -11.36 3.87 -8.88
N ARG A 772 -10.16 3.79 -9.47
CA ARG A 772 -9.24 4.91 -9.59
C ARG A 772 -9.85 6.06 -10.41
N GLU A 773 -10.47 5.76 -11.54
CA GLU A 773 -11.14 6.79 -12.37
C GLU A 773 -12.41 7.32 -11.69
N LEU A 774 -13.13 6.47 -10.96
CA LEU A 774 -14.32 6.84 -10.19
C LEU A 774 -14.01 7.88 -9.10
N LEU A 775 -12.84 7.80 -8.46
CA LEU A 775 -12.38 8.81 -7.48
C LEU A 775 -12.24 10.20 -8.12
N TRP A 776 -11.77 10.28 -9.37
CA TRP A 776 -11.68 11.54 -10.10
C TRP A 776 -13.05 12.09 -10.48
N VAL A 777 -13.99 11.23 -10.87
CA VAL A 777 -15.39 11.64 -11.06
C VAL A 777 -15.98 12.17 -9.76
N GLN A 778 -15.74 11.50 -8.63
CA GLN A 778 -16.19 11.93 -7.31
C GLN A 778 -15.59 13.28 -6.92
N ARG A 779 -14.30 13.52 -7.20
CA ARG A 779 -13.66 14.85 -7.02
C ARG A 779 -14.40 15.95 -7.78
N GLY A 780 -14.84 15.67 -9.00
CA GLY A 780 -15.56 16.64 -9.84
C GLY A 780 -16.96 17.00 -9.30
N ILE A 781 -17.58 16.12 -8.52
CA ILE A 781 -18.92 16.28 -7.94
C ILE A 781 -18.88 16.85 -6.52
N CYS A 782 -17.85 16.51 -5.73
CA CYS A 782 -17.82 16.77 -4.29
C CYS A 782 -17.14 18.10 -3.95
N ALA A 783 -17.78 18.88 -3.06
CA ALA A 783 -17.21 20.13 -2.58
C ALA A 783 -16.12 19.92 -1.51
N ILE A 784 -16.31 19.09 -0.47
CA ILE A 784 -15.41 19.14 0.70
C ILE A 784 -15.21 17.81 1.47
N ASP A 785 -16.14 16.83 1.43
CA ASP A 785 -16.05 15.61 2.26
C ASP A 785 -15.97 14.35 1.37
N TRP A 786 -14.90 13.55 1.57
CA TRP A 786 -14.63 12.30 0.85
C TRP A 786 -15.17 11.06 1.58
N ALA A 787 -15.60 11.20 2.83
CA ALA A 787 -16.26 10.16 3.62
C ALA A 787 -17.79 10.25 3.62
N LYS A 788 -18.39 11.46 3.48
CA LYS A 788 -19.85 11.65 3.30
C LYS A 788 -20.26 12.56 2.11
N ALA A 789 -21.27 12.12 1.35
CA ALA A 789 -21.86 12.90 0.27
C ALA A 789 -22.47 14.21 0.81
N SER A 790 -22.03 15.35 0.26
CA SER A 790 -22.60 16.65 0.60
C SER A 790 -24.05 16.77 0.10
N PRO A 791 -24.89 17.65 0.70
CA PRO A 791 -26.23 17.91 0.20
C PRO A 791 -26.26 18.28 -1.29
N GLU A 792 -25.28 19.08 -1.75
CA GLU A 792 -25.16 19.48 -3.16
C GLU A 792 -24.87 18.29 -4.08
N ALA A 793 -24.00 17.36 -3.65
CA ALA A 793 -23.72 16.14 -4.39
C ALA A 793 -24.98 15.26 -4.50
N LYS A 794 -25.78 15.14 -3.43
CA LYS A 794 -27.06 14.40 -3.46
C LYS A 794 -28.08 15.03 -4.41
N ASP A 795 -28.16 16.35 -4.44
CA ASP A 795 -29.02 17.09 -5.36
C ASP A 795 -28.59 16.90 -6.83
N PHE A 796 -27.28 16.92 -7.10
CA PHE A 796 -26.75 16.59 -8.42
C PHE A 796 -27.13 15.17 -8.86
N ILE A 797 -26.95 14.18 -7.99
CA ILE A 797 -27.33 12.78 -8.25
C ILE A 797 -28.82 12.67 -8.60
N LYS A 798 -29.67 13.40 -7.88
CA LYS A 798 -31.11 13.46 -8.17
C LYS A 798 -31.39 14.12 -9.53
N LYS A 799 -30.69 15.21 -9.85
CA LYS A 799 -30.79 15.92 -11.15
C LYS A 799 -30.48 14.97 -12.32
N VAL A 800 -29.40 14.20 -12.23
CA VAL A 800 -29.02 13.20 -13.26
C VAL A 800 -30.16 12.23 -13.54
N LYS A 801 -30.75 11.64 -12.49
CA LYS A 801 -31.86 10.67 -12.61
C LYS A 801 -33.14 11.26 -13.20
N THR A 802 -33.37 12.57 -13.05
CA THR A 802 -34.54 13.26 -13.59
C THR A 802 -34.34 13.80 -15.01
N THR A 803 -33.09 14.08 -15.41
CA THR A 803 -32.78 14.73 -16.68
C THR A 803 -32.45 13.71 -17.78
N LEU A 804 -31.85 12.57 -17.44
CA LEU A 804 -31.47 11.54 -18.41
C LEU A 804 -32.46 10.37 -18.39
N PRO A 805 -32.87 9.85 -19.56
CA PRO A 805 -33.71 8.65 -19.63
C PRO A 805 -32.91 7.42 -19.16
N LYS A 806 -33.59 6.56 -18.40
CA LYS A 806 -33.03 5.26 -18.01
C LYS A 806 -33.08 4.30 -19.20
N HIS A 807 -31.96 3.68 -19.52
CA HIS A 807 -31.88 2.62 -20.51
C HIS A 807 -31.56 1.29 -19.82
N HIS A 808 -32.16 0.20 -20.30
CA HIS A 808 -31.83 -1.15 -19.83
C HIS A 808 -30.60 -1.67 -20.56
N ASP A 809 -29.76 -2.42 -19.85
CA ASP A 809 -28.62 -3.12 -20.45
C ASP A 809 -29.08 -4.13 -21.51
N ILE A 810 -28.26 -4.33 -22.53
CA ILE A 810 -28.52 -5.25 -23.63
C ILE A 810 -27.94 -6.63 -23.25
N GLU A 811 -28.78 -7.54 -22.73
CA GLU A 811 -28.37 -8.87 -22.22
C GLU A 811 -27.77 -9.86 -23.25
N TRP A 812 -27.53 -9.44 -24.50
CA TRP A 812 -27.07 -10.27 -25.63
C TRP A 812 -25.76 -9.75 -26.24
N LEU A 813 -25.07 -8.94 -25.46
CA LEU A 813 -23.70 -8.46 -25.57
C LEU A 813 -22.63 -9.41 -25.23
#